data_AF-A0A812RG25-F1
#
_entry.id   AF-A0A812RG25-F1
#
_cell.length_a   1.000
_cell.length_b   1.000
_cell.length_c   1.000
_cell.angle_alpha   90.00
_cell.angle_beta   90.00
_cell.angle_gamma   90.00
#
_symmetry.space_group_name_H-M   'P 1'
#
loop_
_entity.id
_entity.type
_entity.pdbx_description
1 polymer ?
#
loop_
_entity_poly.entity_id
_entity_poly.type
_entity_poly.pdbx_seq_one_letter_code
_entity_poly.pdbx_strand_id
1 'polypeptide(L)'
;MLWGSVDGKDVQLVTLKSELLEVDICSLGAALVAVRLQVKGAWIDVALGYESLERYVNGGKPNFGTVVGRCANRVANGTFELDGQQFKLDTNNGSHHLHGGTKGFYAQVFDVTSLSENQATLVLTEPDGFMGYPGKVDVSVTYEVSGGELHFRYSGVTDKPTLLSMTNHAYWNLKGHQAGDVLDHTLMVPASRTTATDESLAITGELPEVAGTHLDLREPRLLHEAVKVGGPIDRNYCLDKPDGGEVMAARLVGPNKVTMEVWTDQPGLQVFTGSNIGTTGPGTWWHGKGCEWKQFGAICLEPQLWPDGVHHSHFRSPAGLYDDLVMLLDFNSLYPSIIQEYNICFTTVDRPDENEVANMASEAQLLSQTHEPDGTAEEGVLPQVLRRLVDSRRVVKASMKSEKNPKILQVLEIRQKALKLTANSMYGCLGFQNSRFHAKPLAALITAKGREALQSTKTVVQQELQLEVVYGDTDSVFVNSKTADFQQAMQVAEQIKRAVNKRYRRLEIEIDAVFARLMLLKKKKYAALKVVNWEKQVFEQEFKGLDIVRRDWCCLAKEMGEAVLTKILDPKLNKEESIEWVHQFLTEQAKKMDDAKVPLEKFVITKGLTKDPKDYPDAKKQPHVQVALRLLSRGKQVRPGQEIGYVVCDSAGEGHDGKSLLAERARHPHEMELDPTLRLDMAWYKKQQVHPIIARILGVVEGTSPSRIAECLGLKHVASRAFRGMRAFLACEAVCLGGMDPSIYAQACNRLNRFLQSKAANIAAHVIGKAFSGSAT
;
A
#
# COMPACT_ATOMS: atom_id res chain seq x y z
N MET A 1 32.17 14.65 9.76
CA MET A 1 33.14 15.76 9.92
C MET A 1 32.41 17.09 9.72
N LEU A 2 32.85 18.16 10.38
CA LEU A 2 32.38 19.52 10.04
C LEU A 2 32.87 19.85 8.63
N TRP A 3 31.94 20.16 7.73
CA TRP A 3 32.23 20.52 6.34
C TRP A 3 32.31 22.03 6.14
N GLY A 4 31.48 22.78 6.85
CA GLY A 4 31.45 24.25 6.85
C GLY A 4 30.23 24.76 7.60
N SER A 5 29.78 25.97 7.31
CA SER A 5 28.56 26.53 7.90
C SER A 5 27.72 27.30 6.88
N VAL A 6 26.40 27.29 7.09
CA VAL A 6 25.41 28.02 6.28
C VAL A 6 24.44 28.69 7.23
N ASP A 7 24.26 30.00 7.09
CA ASP A 7 23.38 30.82 7.95
C ASP A 7 23.61 30.61 9.46
N GLY A 8 24.88 30.44 9.85
CA GLY A 8 25.27 30.21 11.25
C GLY A 8 24.98 28.80 11.79
N LYS A 9 24.55 27.86 10.94
CA LYS A 9 24.41 26.43 11.27
C LYS A 9 25.59 25.63 10.73
N ASP A 10 26.10 24.73 11.55
CA ASP A 10 27.15 23.79 11.15
C ASP A 10 26.62 22.77 10.15
N VAL A 11 27.33 22.63 9.03
CA VAL A 11 27.05 21.62 8.01
C VAL A 11 28.03 20.47 8.17
N GLN A 12 27.50 19.26 8.28
CA GLN A 12 28.28 18.04 8.47
C GLN A 12 28.32 17.23 7.18
N LEU A 13 29.48 16.66 6.88
CA LEU A 13 29.64 15.59 5.89
C LEU A 13 29.86 14.26 6.62
N VAL A 14 29.00 13.30 6.34
CA VAL A 14 28.94 12.00 7.00
C VAL A 14 29.20 10.91 5.97
N THR A 15 30.12 9.99 6.27
CA THR A 15 30.39 8.83 5.42
C THR A 15 29.83 7.57 6.08
N LEU A 16 28.97 6.86 5.37
CA LEU A 16 28.45 5.56 5.75
C LEU A 16 29.15 4.46 4.95
N LYS A 17 29.41 3.31 5.58
CA LYS A 17 30.16 2.20 4.98
C LYS A 17 29.47 0.86 5.15
N SER A 18 29.60 0.02 4.14
CA SER A 18 29.32 -1.41 4.16
C SER A 18 30.46 -2.16 3.46
N GLU A 19 30.35 -3.49 3.33
CA GLU A 19 31.35 -4.27 2.58
C GLU A 19 31.45 -3.88 1.09
N LEU A 20 30.38 -3.36 0.49
CA LEU A 20 30.31 -3.08 -0.94
C LEU A 20 30.09 -1.61 -1.29
N LEU A 21 29.69 -0.77 -0.33
CA LEU A 21 29.33 0.63 -0.54
C LEU A 21 30.05 1.57 0.42
N GLU A 22 30.41 2.74 -0.10
CA GLU A 22 30.76 3.92 0.71
C GLU A 22 29.90 5.10 0.22
N VAL A 23 29.19 5.76 1.14
CA VAL A 23 28.19 6.77 0.81
C VAL A 23 28.43 8.04 1.63
N ASP A 24 28.54 9.18 0.96
CA ASP A 24 28.69 10.47 1.62
C ASP A 24 27.36 11.24 1.65
N ILE A 25 27.01 11.76 2.81
CA ILE A 25 25.78 12.50 3.08
C ILE A 25 26.11 13.85 3.70
N CYS A 26 25.57 14.92 3.12
CA CYS A 26 25.66 16.27 3.64
C CYS A 26 24.43 16.60 4.48
N SER A 27 24.61 17.31 5.59
CA SER A 27 23.47 17.79 6.38
C SER A 27 22.70 18.95 5.72
N LEU A 28 23.32 19.69 4.79
CA LEU A 28 22.59 20.62 3.92
C LEU A 28 21.75 19.82 2.90
N GLY A 29 20.44 20.04 2.92
CA GLY A 29 19.48 19.34 2.07
C GLY A 29 19.38 17.85 2.32
N ALA A 30 19.97 17.35 3.42
CA ALA A 30 20.20 15.92 3.65
C ALA A 30 20.81 15.25 2.40
N ALA A 31 21.72 15.92 1.69
CA ALA A 31 22.12 15.56 0.34
C ALA A 31 22.97 14.30 0.26
N LEU A 32 22.64 13.42 -0.69
CA LEU A 32 23.48 12.30 -1.11
C LEU A 32 24.59 12.82 -2.03
N VAL A 33 25.79 12.99 -1.48
CA VAL A 33 26.92 13.62 -2.17
C VAL A 33 27.65 12.61 -3.07
N ALA A 34 27.83 11.37 -2.61
CA ALA A 34 28.55 10.33 -3.35
C ALA A 34 28.02 8.94 -3.02
N VAL A 35 28.07 8.04 -4.00
CA VAL A 35 27.77 6.61 -3.81
C VAL A 35 28.84 5.82 -4.54
N ARG A 36 29.81 5.34 -3.77
CA ARG A 36 30.94 4.57 -4.27
C ARG A 36 30.66 3.09 -4.09
N LEU A 37 30.87 2.31 -5.14
CA LEU A 37 30.80 0.85 -5.10
C LEU A 37 32.06 0.22 -5.70
N GLN A 38 32.41 -0.97 -5.23
CA GLN A 38 33.53 -1.73 -5.80
C GLN A 38 33.12 -2.46 -7.07
N VAL A 39 33.80 -2.17 -8.18
CA VAL A 39 33.66 -2.87 -9.46
C VAL A 39 35.04 -3.37 -9.87
N LYS A 40 35.21 -4.70 -9.91
CA LYS A 40 36.48 -5.36 -10.28
C LYS A 40 37.69 -4.84 -9.49
N GLY A 41 37.51 -4.54 -8.21
CA GLY A 41 38.57 -4.06 -7.32
C GLY A 41 38.85 -2.56 -7.37
N ALA A 42 38.12 -1.78 -8.18
CA ALA A 42 38.19 -0.32 -8.20
C ALA A 42 36.89 0.30 -7.64
N TRP A 43 37.02 1.37 -6.87
CA TRP A 43 35.88 2.18 -6.45
C TRP A 43 35.43 3.08 -7.60
N ILE A 44 34.16 3.00 -7.97
CA ILE A 44 33.52 3.94 -8.89
C ILE A 44 32.43 4.69 -8.14
N ASP A 45 32.36 6.01 -8.32
CA ASP A 45 31.27 6.83 -7.78
C ASP A 45 30.20 6.98 -8.85
N VAL A 46 29.01 6.45 -8.58
CA VAL A 46 27.89 6.41 -9.54
C VAL A 46 26.87 7.52 -9.34
N ALA A 47 27.09 8.41 -8.36
CA ALA A 47 26.24 9.57 -8.12
C ALA A 47 26.96 10.86 -8.54
N LEU A 48 26.26 11.73 -9.27
CA LEU A 48 26.71 13.11 -9.47
C LEU A 48 26.50 13.89 -8.17
N GLY A 49 27.40 14.85 -7.91
CA GLY A 49 27.40 15.66 -6.69
C GLY A 49 28.55 16.66 -6.71
N TYR A 50 28.59 17.59 -5.76
CA TYR A 50 29.68 18.57 -5.68
C TYR A 50 30.74 18.19 -4.66
N GLU A 51 31.98 18.59 -4.94
CA GLU A 51 33.16 18.36 -4.10
C GLU A 51 33.24 19.30 -2.89
N SER A 52 32.47 20.40 -2.88
CA SER A 52 32.53 21.42 -1.84
C SER A 52 31.15 21.93 -1.44
N LEU A 53 31.04 22.37 -0.19
CA LEU A 53 29.82 22.96 0.36
C LEU A 53 29.44 24.25 -0.38
N GLU A 54 30.43 25.07 -0.75
CA GLU A 54 30.21 26.34 -1.45
C GLU A 54 29.49 26.14 -2.78
N ARG A 55 29.72 25.02 -3.48
CA ARG A 55 28.95 24.69 -4.69
C ARG A 55 27.52 24.30 -4.40
N TYR A 56 27.26 23.58 -3.30
CA TYR A 56 25.88 23.31 -2.87
C TYR A 56 25.13 24.59 -2.47
N VAL A 57 25.83 25.60 -1.95
CA VAL A 57 25.24 26.89 -1.56
C VAL A 57 25.09 27.84 -2.77
N ASN A 58 26.11 27.96 -3.61
CA ASN A 58 26.23 29.00 -4.64
C ASN A 58 26.11 28.50 -6.08
N GLY A 59 26.19 27.19 -6.33
CA GLY A 59 26.35 26.60 -7.66
C GLY A 59 25.12 26.65 -8.56
N GLY A 60 23.98 27.13 -8.06
CA GLY A 60 22.72 27.12 -8.79
C GLY A 60 22.12 25.71 -8.96
N LYS A 61 20.94 25.64 -9.58
CA LYS A 61 20.23 24.37 -9.82
C LYS A 61 21.00 23.52 -10.86
N PRO A 62 21.08 22.18 -10.65
CA PRO A 62 20.31 21.41 -9.69
C PRO A 62 21.08 21.21 -8.39
N ASN A 63 20.33 20.98 -7.33
CA ASN A 63 20.89 20.51 -6.07
C ASN A 63 20.99 18.97 -6.16
N PHE A 64 22.19 18.48 -6.50
CA PHE A 64 22.44 17.06 -6.70
C PHE A 64 22.23 16.26 -5.42
N GLY A 65 21.35 15.25 -5.47
CA GLY A 65 21.15 14.29 -4.39
C GLY A 65 20.46 14.86 -3.15
N THR A 66 19.94 16.08 -3.18
CA THR A 66 19.18 16.63 -2.05
C THR A 66 17.83 15.95 -1.88
N VAL A 67 17.35 15.92 -0.65
CA VAL A 67 15.94 15.61 -0.37
C VAL A 67 15.09 16.81 -0.76
N VAL A 68 14.05 16.57 -1.55
CA VAL A 68 13.09 17.59 -1.99
C VAL A 68 11.75 17.41 -1.29
N GLY A 69 11.14 18.51 -0.86
CA GLY A 69 9.90 18.57 -0.08
C GLY A 69 9.72 19.97 0.55
N ARG A 70 8.59 20.31 1.21
CA ARG A 70 7.51 19.43 1.69
C ARG A 70 6.70 18.69 0.64
N CYS A 71 6.54 19.25 -0.56
CA CYS A 71 5.94 18.55 -1.69
C CYS A 71 6.98 18.38 -2.80
N ALA A 72 7.43 17.15 -2.99
CA ALA A 72 8.22 16.75 -4.15
C ALA A 72 7.39 16.95 -5.43
N ASN A 73 8.07 17.35 -6.50
CA ASN A 73 7.45 17.65 -7.77
C ASN A 73 6.50 18.88 -7.65
N ARG A 74 5.59 19.00 -8.62
CA ARG A 74 4.83 20.22 -8.88
C ARG A 74 3.48 20.22 -8.16
N VAL A 75 3.11 21.38 -7.61
CA VAL A 75 1.74 21.76 -7.26
C VAL A 75 1.29 22.86 -8.22
N ALA A 76 0.24 22.59 -8.99
CA ALA A 76 -0.23 23.49 -10.03
C ALA A 76 -0.64 24.85 -9.45
N ASN A 77 -0.24 25.95 -10.13
CA ASN A 77 -0.51 27.34 -9.74
C ASN A 77 -0.03 27.77 -8.33
N GLY A 78 0.73 26.91 -7.64
CA GLY A 78 1.17 27.17 -6.28
C GLY A 78 0.01 27.40 -5.32
N THR A 79 -1.12 26.74 -5.52
CA THR A 79 -2.30 26.83 -4.64
C THR A 79 -2.86 25.45 -4.39
N PHE A 80 -3.55 25.25 -3.28
CA PHE A 80 -4.34 24.04 -3.04
C PHE A 80 -5.42 24.29 -1.98
N GLU A 81 -6.46 23.47 -2.01
CA GLU A 81 -7.52 23.48 -1.00
C GLU A 81 -7.35 22.32 -0.01
N LEU A 82 -7.51 22.61 1.27
CA LEU A 82 -7.52 21.63 2.35
C LEU A 82 -8.61 22.03 3.35
N ASP A 83 -9.52 21.09 3.64
CA ASP A 83 -10.67 21.29 4.53
C ASP A 83 -11.51 22.54 4.21
N GLY A 84 -11.72 22.81 2.91
CA GLY A 84 -12.47 23.98 2.43
C GLY A 84 -11.73 25.31 2.49
N GLN A 85 -10.47 25.31 2.94
CA GLN A 85 -9.61 26.49 2.99
C GLN A 85 -8.59 26.47 1.85
N GLN A 86 -8.47 27.60 1.13
CA GLN A 86 -7.46 27.79 0.10
C GLN A 86 -6.12 28.25 0.70
N PHE A 87 -5.03 27.63 0.25
CA PHE A 87 -3.66 27.95 0.63
C PHE A 87 -2.86 28.38 -0.60
N LYS A 88 -2.01 29.39 -0.42
CA LYS A 88 -1.09 29.87 -1.46
C LYS A 88 0.34 29.54 -1.05
N LEU A 89 1.02 28.78 -1.90
CA LEU A 89 2.40 28.36 -1.79
C LEU A 89 3.34 29.30 -2.55
N ASP A 90 4.60 29.33 -2.13
CA ASP A 90 5.68 30.05 -2.81
C ASP A 90 5.99 29.45 -4.21
N THR A 91 5.96 30.22 -5.28
CA THR A 91 6.16 29.69 -6.64
C THR A 91 7.60 29.88 -7.11
N ASN A 92 8.26 28.81 -7.55
CA ASN A 92 9.67 28.82 -7.95
C ASN A 92 9.91 28.21 -9.35
N ASN A 93 8.85 27.86 -10.08
CA ASN A 93 8.94 27.43 -11.47
C ASN A 93 7.74 27.93 -12.28
N GLY A 94 7.85 29.16 -12.78
CA GLY A 94 6.71 29.87 -13.38
C GLY A 94 5.66 30.17 -12.31
N SER A 95 4.39 29.92 -12.63
CA SER A 95 3.28 30.02 -11.67
C SER A 95 3.18 28.83 -10.72
N HIS A 96 4.04 27.82 -10.84
CA HIS A 96 3.91 26.57 -10.07
C HIS A 96 4.86 26.54 -8.86
N HIS A 97 4.44 25.80 -7.84
CA HIS A 97 5.28 25.44 -6.71
C HIS A 97 5.97 24.10 -7.01
N LEU A 98 7.31 24.06 -6.98
CA LEU A 98 8.09 22.88 -7.33
C LEU A 98 9.07 22.54 -6.20
N HIS A 99 9.10 21.26 -5.79
CA HIS A 99 10.07 20.71 -4.84
C HIS A 99 10.13 21.44 -3.48
N GLY A 100 9.00 21.94 -2.99
CA GLY A 100 8.93 22.68 -1.73
C GLY A 100 9.16 24.18 -1.81
N GLY A 101 9.28 24.75 -3.02
CA GLY A 101 9.42 26.20 -3.22
C GLY A 101 10.87 26.68 -3.22
N THR A 102 11.11 27.99 -3.13
CA THR A 102 12.46 28.60 -3.20
C THR A 102 13.41 28.20 -2.06
N LYS A 103 12.88 27.89 -0.87
CA LYS A 103 13.64 27.50 0.33
C LYS A 103 13.20 26.14 0.91
N GLY A 104 12.75 25.22 0.05
CA GLY A 104 12.35 23.87 0.47
C GLY A 104 13.47 23.08 1.15
N PHE A 105 13.22 21.81 1.47
CA PHE A 105 14.16 20.97 2.23
C PHE A 105 15.57 20.97 1.66
N TYR A 106 15.71 20.99 0.33
CA TYR A 106 17.00 20.98 -0.36
C TYR A 106 17.94 22.14 0.03
N ALA A 107 17.41 23.25 0.54
CA ALA A 107 18.16 24.47 0.87
C ALA A 107 18.45 24.62 2.37
N GLN A 108 17.99 23.68 3.20
CA GLN A 108 18.05 23.80 4.65
C GLN A 108 19.04 22.84 5.28
N VAL A 109 19.68 23.28 6.36
CA VAL A 109 20.58 22.43 7.15
C VAL A 109 19.76 21.58 8.12
N PHE A 110 19.86 20.27 7.96
CA PHE A 110 19.30 19.27 8.86
C PHE A 110 20.24 19.01 10.04
N ASP A 111 19.67 18.68 11.19
CA ASP A 111 20.44 18.26 12.36
C ASP A 111 20.71 16.75 12.30
N VAL A 112 21.98 16.36 12.38
CA VAL A 112 22.37 14.95 12.49
C VAL A 112 22.13 14.49 13.93
N THR A 113 21.10 13.67 14.15
CA THR A 113 20.68 13.24 15.50
C THR A 113 21.13 11.83 15.85
N SER A 114 21.46 11.01 14.84
CA SER A 114 22.01 9.67 15.04
C SER A 114 23.04 9.38 13.96
N LEU A 115 24.16 8.78 14.37
CA LEU A 115 25.24 8.38 13.48
C LEU A 115 25.88 7.09 13.98
N SER A 116 26.06 6.15 13.06
CA SER A 116 26.85 4.94 13.21
C SER A 116 27.68 4.72 11.93
N GLU A 117 28.49 3.66 11.88
CA GLU A 117 29.31 3.36 10.71
C GLU A 117 28.48 3.16 9.42
N ASN A 118 27.27 2.61 9.54
CA ASN A 118 26.46 2.24 8.38
C ASN A 118 25.07 2.90 8.34
N GLN A 119 24.76 3.82 9.26
CA GLN A 119 23.46 4.52 9.30
C GLN A 119 23.61 5.94 9.85
N ALA A 120 22.86 6.88 9.28
CA ALA A 120 22.70 8.24 9.79
C ALA A 120 21.23 8.68 9.76
N THR A 121 20.79 9.40 10.81
CA THR A 121 19.46 10.05 10.87
C THR A 121 19.63 11.55 10.96
N LEU A 122 18.96 12.26 10.04
CA LEU A 122 18.93 13.70 9.94
C LEU A 122 17.51 14.20 10.16
N VAL A 123 17.34 15.30 10.88
CA VAL A 123 16.01 15.87 11.17
C VAL A 123 15.95 17.34 10.79
N LEU A 124 14.76 17.81 10.40
CA LEU A 124 14.49 19.21 10.14
C LEU A 124 13.10 19.55 10.69
N THR A 125 12.99 20.72 11.29
CA THR A 125 11.71 21.29 11.71
C THR A 125 11.42 22.51 10.85
N GLU A 126 10.26 22.52 10.20
CA GLU A 126 9.73 23.73 9.56
C GLU A 126 8.47 24.22 10.31
N PRO A 127 8.36 25.53 10.58
CA PRO A 127 7.20 26.08 11.28
C PRO A 127 5.93 26.12 10.42
N ASP A 128 4.79 26.37 11.07
CA ASP A 128 3.52 26.71 10.40
C ASP A 128 3.69 27.94 9.49
N GLY A 129 3.12 27.89 8.29
CA GLY A 129 3.19 28.94 7.27
C GLY A 129 4.48 28.95 6.43
N PHE A 130 5.46 28.08 6.71
CA PHE A 130 6.71 28.05 5.94
C PHE A 130 6.43 27.68 4.48
N MET A 131 6.92 28.49 3.53
CA MET A 131 6.62 28.39 2.09
C MET A 131 5.12 28.41 1.72
N GLY A 132 4.26 28.85 2.66
CA GLY A 132 2.80 28.88 2.50
C GLY A 132 2.08 27.62 2.98
N TYR A 133 2.79 26.60 3.47
CA TYR A 133 2.17 25.38 3.98
C TYR A 133 1.55 25.58 5.38
N PRO A 134 0.32 25.08 5.64
CA PRO A 134 -0.21 25.03 6.99
C PRO A 134 0.52 23.98 7.84
N GLY A 135 0.48 24.15 9.15
CA GLY A 135 1.03 23.22 10.14
C GLY A 135 2.55 23.27 10.24
N LYS A 136 3.06 23.08 11.46
CA LYS A 136 4.45 22.74 11.69
C LYS A 136 4.69 21.31 11.20
N VAL A 137 5.87 21.03 10.64
CA VAL A 137 6.32 19.65 10.39
C VAL A 137 7.69 19.41 11.00
N ASP A 138 7.81 18.27 11.67
CA ASP A 138 9.09 17.68 12.09
C ASP A 138 9.36 16.48 11.17
N VAL A 139 10.35 16.61 10.26
CA VAL A 139 10.74 15.55 9.33
C VAL A 139 12.02 14.86 9.75
N SER A 140 12.12 13.57 9.44
CA SER A 140 13.31 12.75 9.63
C SER A 140 13.64 11.99 8.36
N VAL A 141 14.92 12.02 7.98
CA VAL A 141 15.51 11.26 6.88
C VAL A 141 16.57 10.34 7.47
N THR A 142 16.39 9.03 7.30
CA THR A 142 17.38 8.03 7.69
C THR A 142 18.00 7.40 6.45
N TYR A 143 19.32 7.43 6.39
CA TYR A 143 20.12 6.70 5.41
C TYR A 143 20.75 5.49 6.09
N GLU A 144 20.68 4.33 5.46
CA GLU A 144 21.34 3.10 5.94
C GLU A 144 21.98 2.36 4.77
N VAL A 145 23.21 1.88 4.96
CA VAL A 145 23.92 1.02 4.01
C VAL A 145 24.12 -0.37 4.59
N SER A 146 23.86 -1.39 3.78
CA SER A 146 24.02 -2.80 4.17
C SER A 146 24.32 -3.64 2.95
N GLY A 147 25.51 -4.26 2.89
CA GLY A 147 25.96 -4.94 1.67
C GLY A 147 25.92 -3.98 0.47
N GLY A 148 25.23 -4.37 -0.60
CA GLY A 148 25.02 -3.54 -1.80
C GLY A 148 23.76 -2.66 -1.76
N GLU A 149 23.08 -2.53 -0.61
CA GLU A 149 21.82 -1.81 -0.49
C GLU A 149 22.03 -0.43 0.17
N LEU A 150 21.42 0.60 -0.41
CA LEU A 150 21.29 1.94 0.16
C LEU A 150 19.80 2.21 0.43
N HIS A 151 19.44 2.25 1.71
CA HIS A 151 18.07 2.41 2.20
C HIS A 151 17.80 3.85 2.62
N PHE A 152 16.65 4.36 2.19
CA PHE A 152 16.13 5.67 2.59
C PHE A 152 14.85 5.44 3.40
N ARG A 153 14.74 6.06 4.57
CA ARG A 153 13.47 6.14 5.30
C ARG A 153 13.12 7.58 5.56
N TYR A 154 11.90 7.94 5.18
CA TYR A 154 11.32 9.25 5.45
C TYR A 154 10.24 9.12 6.51
N SER A 155 10.15 10.10 7.40
CA SER A 155 9.07 10.24 8.38
C SER A 155 8.75 11.72 8.55
N GLY A 156 7.48 12.03 8.82
CA GLY A 156 7.04 13.39 9.16
C GLY A 156 5.94 13.35 10.21
N VAL A 157 6.02 14.27 11.17
CA VAL A 157 4.97 14.48 12.18
C VAL A 157 4.50 15.93 12.06
N THR A 158 3.19 16.13 12.00
CA THR A 158 2.58 17.45 11.85
C THR A 158 1.64 17.74 13.00
N ASP A 159 1.44 19.03 13.32
CA ASP A 159 0.49 19.47 14.35
C ASP A 159 -0.89 19.84 13.77
N LYS A 160 -0.99 19.95 12.44
CA LYS A 160 -2.20 20.20 11.66
C LYS A 160 -2.15 19.40 10.35
N PRO A 161 -3.30 19.16 9.69
CA PRO A 161 -3.34 18.66 8.32
C PRO A 161 -2.49 19.54 7.38
N THR A 162 -1.65 18.91 6.55
CA THR A 162 -0.80 19.59 5.56
C THR A 162 -0.36 18.64 4.46
N LEU A 163 0.32 19.15 3.42
CA LEU A 163 0.90 18.34 2.37
C LEU A 163 2.31 17.88 2.75
N LEU A 164 2.59 16.58 2.53
CA LEU A 164 3.93 16.02 2.68
C LEU A 164 4.16 14.89 1.66
N SER A 165 5.13 15.09 0.78
CA SER A 165 5.64 14.14 -0.23
C SER A 165 7.13 14.39 -0.38
N MET A 166 7.96 13.42 -0.04
CA MET A 166 9.42 13.55 -0.02
C MET A 166 10.07 12.54 -0.93
N THR A 167 11.16 12.93 -1.57
CA THR A 167 12.02 12.02 -2.33
C THR A 167 13.45 12.55 -2.39
N ASN A 168 14.40 11.71 -2.81
CA ASN A 168 15.78 12.11 -3.04
C ASN A 168 16.02 12.35 -4.53
N HIS A 169 16.56 13.51 -4.86
CA HIS A 169 16.81 13.95 -6.22
C HIS A 169 18.24 13.57 -6.68
N ALA A 170 18.57 12.27 -6.56
CA ALA A 170 19.87 11.72 -6.94
C ALA A 170 20.00 11.53 -8.46
N TYR A 171 21.18 11.85 -8.97
CA TYR A 171 21.54 11.74 -10.38
C TYR A 171 22.54 10.60 -10.57
N TRP A 172 22.10 9.54 -11.26
CA TRP A 172 22.83 8.29 -11.39
C TRP A 172 23.51 8.15 -12.74
N ASN A 173 24.76 7.69 -12.73
CA ASN A 173 25.47 7.18 -13.90
C ASN A 173 26.24 5.91 -13.48
N LEU A 174 25.75 4.74 -13.88
CA LEU A 174 26.28 3.45 -13.41
C LEU A 174 27.66 3.11 -14.00
N LYS A 175 28.10 3.84 -15.03
CA LYS A 175 29.48 3.80 -15.53
C LYS A 175 30.46 4.59 -14.63
N GLY A 176 29.93 5.46 -13.77
CA GLY A 176 30.65 6.41 -12.94
C GLY A 176 30.35 7.85 -13.36
N HIS A 177 30.39 8.80 -12.40
CA HIS A 177 30.00 10.19 -12.62
C HIS A 177 30.77 10.88 -13.77
N GLN A 178 32.00 10.46 -14.06
CA GLN A 178 32.86 11.03 -15.10
C GLN A 178 32.76 10.32 -16.47
N ALA A 179 31.85 9.35 -16.63
CA ALA A 179 31.84 8.44 -17.78
C ALA A 179 30.97 8.87 -18.98
N GLY A 180 30.65 10.17 -19.07
CA GLY A 180 29.82 10.73 -20.14
C GLY A 180 28.32 10.54 -19.92
N ASP A 181 27.55 10.35 -20.99
CA ASP A 181 26.09 10.21 -20.93
C ASP A 181 25.61 8.82 -20.46
N VAL A 182 24.31 8.69 -20.19
CA VAL A 182 23.64 7.45 -19.79
C VAL A 182 22.83 6.80 -20.93
N LEU A 183 22.94 7.27 -22.17
CA LEU A 183 22.09 6.78 -23.27
C LEU A 183 22.32 5.30 -23.60
N ASP A 184 23.51 4.78 -23.26
CA ASP A 184 23.87 3.36 -23.36
C ASP A 184 23.40 2.49 -22.18
N HIS A 185 22.68 3.06 -21.21
CA HIS A 185 22.05 2.30 -20.14
C HIS A 185 20.73 1.69 -20.60
N THR A 186 20.41 0.52 -20.05
CA THR A 186 19.12 -0.13 -20.22
C THR A 186 18.25 0.14 -19.00
N LEU A 187 17.04 0.65 -19.19
CA LEU A 187 16.07 0.93 -18.13
C LEU A 187 14.82 0.05 -18.31
N MET A 188 14.30 -0.45 -17.20
CA MET A 188 13.00 -1.09 -17.08
C MET A 188 12.22 -0.40 -15.95
N VAL A 189 10.95 -0.11 -16.19
CA VAL A 189 9.99 0.48 -15.24
C VAL A 189 8.67 -0.30 -15.37
N PRO A 190 8.32 -1.17 -14.40
CA PRO A 190 7.09 -1.99 -14.45
C PRO A 190 5.86 -1.14 -14.09
N ALA A 191 5.48 -0.26 -15.01
CA ALA A 191 4.34 0.64 -14.90
C ALA A 191 3.58 0.71 -16.23
N SER A 192 2.26 0.56 -16.17
CA SER A 192 1.40 0.58 -17.37
C SER A 192 0.96 1.98 -17.76
N ARG A 193 1.13 2.98 -16.87
CA ARG A 193 0.63 4.34 -17.05
C ARG A 193 1.64 5.39 -16.58
N THR A 194 1.45 6.62 -17.07
CA THR A 194 2.16 7.82 -16.59
C THR A 194 1.16 8.93 -16.29
N THR A 195 1.54 9.94 -15.52
CA THR A 195 0.74 11.18 -15.42
C THR A 195 1.00 12.07 -16.63
N ALA A 196 -0.05 12.49 -17.32
CA ALA A 196 0.07 13.45 -18.42
C ALA A 196 0.38 14.86 -17.92
N THR A 197 1.08 15.64 -18.73
CA THR A 197 1.40 17.05 -18.44
C THR A 197 0.98 17.97 -19.56
N ASP A 198 0.65 19.21 -19.22
CA ASP A 198 0.50 20.29 -20.20
C ASP A 198 1.85 20.91 -20.61
N GLU A 199 1.80 21.99 -21.39
CA GLU A 199 2.98 22.72 -21.88
C GLU A 199 3.81 23.37 -20.75
N SER A 200 3.20 23.62 -19.59
CA SER A 200 3.85 24.16 -18.40
C SER A 200 4.45 23.07 -17.49
N LEU A 201 4.32 21.80 -17.91
CA LEU A 201 4.62 20.59 -17.14
C LEU A 201 3.73 20.39 -15.90
N ALA A 202 2.56 21.05 -15.84
CA ALA A 202 1.57 20.79 -14.81
C ALA A 202 0.80 19.50 -15.13
N ILE A 203 0.41 18.75 -14.10
CA ILE A 203 -0.33 17.51 -14.29
C ILE A 203 -1.78 17.80 -14.69
N THR A 204 -2.25 17.16 -15.75
CA THR A 204 -3.61 17.36 -16.26
C THR A 204 -4.67 16.51 -15.55
N GLY A 205 -4.23 15.47 -14.82
CA GLY A 205 -5.11 14.47 -14.21
C GLY A 205 -5.30 13.22 -15.07
N GLU A 206 -4.90 13.24 -16.35
CA GLU A 206 -4.98 12.07 -17.22
C GLU A 206 -3.86 11.06 -16.92
N LEU A 207 -4.19 9.77 -17.03
CA LEU A 207 -3.27 8.65 -16.80
C LEU A 207 -3.12 7.79 -18.07
N PRO A 208 -2.48 8.32 -19.14
CA PRO A 208 -2.31 7.60 -20.40
C PRO A 208 -1.52 6.30 -20.21
N GLU A 209 -1.88 5.29 -21.01
CA GLU A 209 -1.15 4.03 -21.05
C GLU A 209 0.17 4.19 -21.80
N VAL A 210 1.22 3.52 -21.32
CA VAL A 210 2.54 3.57 -21.95
C VAL A 210 2.63 2.65 -23.17
N ALA A 211 1.73 1.67 -23.29
CA ALA A 211 1.78 0.62 -24.29
C ALA A 211 1.87 1.19 -25.71
N GLY A 212 2.89 0.75 -26.46
CA GLY A 212 3.10 1.21 -27.85
C GLY A 212 3.66 2.63 -27.99
N THR A 213 4.06 3.28 -26.90
CA THR A 213 4.70 4.60 -26.92
C THR A 213 6.21 4.51 -26.65
N HIS A 214 6.96 5.60 -26.85
CA HIS A 214 8.37 5.66 -26.43
C HIS A 214 8.59 5.56 -24.91
N LEU A 215 7.52 5.74 -24.11
CA LEU A 215 7.51 5.58 -22.66
C LEU A 215 7.24 4.12 -22.25
N ASP A 216 7.03 3.20 -23.18
CA ASP A 216 6.90 1.78 -22.85
C ASP A 216 8.27 1.22 -22.42
N LEU A 217 8.50 1.25 -21.10
CA LEU A 217 9.67 0.73 -20.42
C LEU A 217 9.34 -0.50 -19.56
N ARG A 218 8.16 -1.12 -19.76
CA ARG A 218 7.74 -2.30 -18.99
C ARG A 218 8.71 -3.47 -19.17
N GLU A 219 9.29 -3.57 -20.36
CA GLU A 219 10.41 -4.45 -20.66
C GLU A 219 11.73 -3.64 -20.73
N PRO A 220 12.88 -4.25 -20.43
CA PRO A 220 14.18 -3.57 -20.49
C PRO A 220 14.45 -2.96 -21.87
N ARG A 221 14.71 -1.65 -21.91
CA ARG A 221 14.97 -0.90 -23.15
C ARG A 221 16.17 0.04 -23.01
N LEU A 222 16.96 0.18 -24.07
CA LEU A 222 18.05 1.16 -24.12
C LEU A 222 17.48 2.57 -24.08
N LEU A 223 18.04 3.43 -23.22
CA LEU A 223 17.61 4.83 -23.12
C LEU A 223 17.78 5.57 -24.46
N HIS A 224 18.87 5.29 -25.20
CA HIS A 224 19.08 5.81 -26.55
C HIS A 224 17.86 5.61 -27.47
N GLU A 225 17.25 4.42 -27.44
CA GLU A 225 16.13 4.09 -28.34
C GLU A 225 14.86 4.83 -27.96
N ALA A 226 14.56 4.92 -26.66
CA ALA A 226 13.40 5.67 -26.18
C ALA A 226 13.55 7.17 -26.48
N VAL A 227 14.73 7.73 -26.17
CA VAL A 227 15.03 9.16 -26.37
C VAL A 227 15.05 9.53 -27.85
N LYS A 228 15.57 8.67 -28.72
CA LYS A 228 15.60 8.91 -30.17
C LYS A 228 14.19 8.97 -30.78
N VAL A 229 13.24 8.20 -30.24
CA VAL A 229 11.88 8.10 -30.80
C VAL A 229 10.98 9.25 -30.35
N GLY A 230 10.99 9.63 -29.07
CA GLY A 230 10.07 10.66 -28.56
C GLY A 230 10.71 11.76 -27.71
N GLY A 231 12.04 11.82 -27.65
CA GLY A 231 12.77 12.84 -26.91
C GLY A 231 13.07 12.44 -25.46
N PRO A 232 13.65 13.37 -24.67
CA PRO A 232 14.01 13.09 -23.29
C PRO A 232 12.81 12.70 -22.44
N ILE A 233 13.04 11.82 -21.46
CA ILE A 233 12.00 11.37 -20.55
C ILE A 233 12.04 12.28 -19.32
N ASP A 234 10.93 12.96 -19.07
CA ASP A 234 10.63 13.69 -17.83
C ASP A 234 9.18 13.39 -17.43
N ARG A 235 8.98 12.20 -16.85
CA ARG A 235 7.65 11.63 -16.63
C ARG A 235 7.57 10.89 -15.30
N ASN A 236 6.48 11.12 -14.58
CA ASN A 236 6.09 10.29 -13.45
C ASN A 236 5.32 9.07 -13.96
N TYR A 237 5.88 7.89 -13.71
CA TYR A 237 5.27 6.59 -13.95
C TYR A 237 4.39 6.20 -12.77
N CYS A 238 3.15 5.79 -13.06
CA CYS A 238 2.21 5.26 -12.10
C CYS A 238 2.51 3.77 -11.93
N LEU A 239 3.18 3.40 -10.83
CA LEU A 239 3.66 2.03 -10.63
C LEU A 239 2.48 1.06 -10.55
N ASP A 240 2.56 -0.08 -11.26
CA ASP A 240 1.56 -1.14 -11.25
C ASP A 240 1.66 -1.94 -9.94
N LYS A 241 1.30 -1.27 -8.86
CA LYS A 241 1.50 -1.74 -7.51
C LYS A 241 0.23 -2.41 -6.96
N PRO A 242 0.32 -3.61 -6.37
CA PRO A 242 -0.73 -4.09 -5.47
C PRO A 242 -0.76 -3.21 -4.21
N ASP A 243 -1.94 -2.68 -3.85
CA ASP A 243 -2.12 -1.73 -2.73
C ASP A 243 -1.32 -2.14 -1.48
N GLY A 244 -0.51 -1.24 -0.91
CA GLY A 244 0.28 -1.42 0.32
C GLY A 244 1.38 -2.50 0.28
N GLY A 245 2.65 -2.09 0.32
CA GLY A 245 3.86 -2.93 0.27
C GLY A 245 4.99 -2.25 -0.51
N GLU A 246 6.20 -2.82 -0.52
CA GLU A 246 7.27 -2.38 -1.42
C GLU A 246 7.16 -3.09 -2.78
N VAL A 247 7.48 -2.39 -3.86
CA VAL A 247 7.60 -2.95 -5.22
C VAL A 247 8.91 -2.51 -5.85
N MET A 248 9.44 -3.30 -6.77
CA MET A 248 10.54 -2.85 -7.64
C MET A 248 9.97 -1.84 -8.65
N ALA A 249 10.37 -0.59 -8.51
CA ALA A 249 9.92 0.54 -9.31
C ALA A 249 10.74 0.72 -10.58
N ALA A 250 12.01 0.34 -10.56
CA ALA A 250 12.87 0.37 -11.74
C ALA A 250 14.05 -0.58 -11.61
N ARG A 251 14.58 -1.00 -12.77
CA ARG A 251 15.87 -1.65 -12.90
C ARG A 251 16.69 -0.93 -13.96
N LEU A 252 17.82 -0.36 -13.56
CA LEU A 252 18.77 0.33 -14.42
C LEU A 252 20.05 -0.50 -14.55
N VAL A 253 20.50 -0.74 -15.78
CA VAL A 253 21.69 -1.54 -16.07
C VAL A 253 22.66 -0.73 -16.93
N GLY A 254 23.87 -0.52 -16.42
CA GLY A 254 24.97 0.09 -17.17
C GLY A 254 25.68 -0.91 -18.09
N PRO A 255 26.38 -0.45 -19.14
CA PRO A 255 27.10 -1.33 -20.07
C PRO A 255 28.25 -2.10 -19.40
N ASN A 256 28.78 -1.57 -18.30
CA ASN A 256 29.76 -2.23 -17.44
C ASN A 256 29.17 -3.36 -16.56
N LYS A 257 27.88 -3.68 -16.74
CA LYS A 257 27.10 -4.68 -15.98
C LYS A 257 26.78 -4.31 -14.54
N VAL A 258 27.09 -3.09 -14.10
CA VAL A 258 26.57 -2.55 -12.84
C VAL A 258 25.05 -2.42 -12.98
N THR A 259 24.33 -2.94 -11.99
CA THR A 259 22.87 -2.94 -11.97
C THR A 259 22.40 -2.25 -10.70
N MET A 260 21.42 -1.36 -10.84
CA MET A 260 20.71 -0.75 -9.74
C MET A 260 19.23 -1.13 -9.83
N GLU A 261 18.68 -1.64 -8.74
CA GLU A 261 17.24 -1.84 -8.57
C GLU A 261 16.71 -0.81 -7.58
N VAL A 262 15.61 -0.16 -7.95
CA VAL A 262 14.92 0.80 -7.08
C VAL A 262 13.69 0.11 -6.53
N TRP A 263 13.59 0.00 -5.21
CA TRP A 263 12.43 -0.54 -4.50
C TRP A 263 11.75 0.57 -3.71
N THR A 264 10.42 0.59 -3.68
CA THR A 264 9.69 1.66 -3.01
C THR A 264 8.30 1.27 -2.50
N ASP A 265 7.89 1.92 -1.41
CA ASP A 265 6.52 1.93 -0.92
C ASP A 265 5.66 3.07 -1.50
N GLN A 266 6.23 3.92 -2.35
CA GLN A 266 5.53 5.01 -3.02
C GLN A 266 4.72 4.52 -4.25
N PRO A 267 3.65 5.22 -4.66
CA PRO A 267 2.82 4.83 -5.79
C PRO A 267 3.37 5.28 -7.16
N GLY A 268 4.32 6.22 -7.18
CA GLY A 268 4.90 6.78 -8.39
C GLY A 268 6.42 6.73 -8.42
N LEU A 269 6.97 6.84 -9.62
CA LEU A 269 8.40 7.01 -9.88
C LEU A 269 8.59 8.12 -10.92
N GLN A 270 9.24 9.23 -10.55
CA GLN A 270 9.75 10.18 -11.54
C GLN A 270 10.95 9.55 -12.24
N VAL A 271 10.90 9.54 -13.57
CA VAL A 271 12.06 9.23 -14.42
C VAL A 271 12.44 10.50 -15.15
N PHE A 272 13.64 10.99 -14.89
CA PHE A 272 14.20 12.16 -15.56
C PHE A 272 15.56 11.84 -16.16
N THR A 273 15.66 11.81 -17.49
CA THR A 273 16.90 11.44 -18.20
C THR A 273 17.90 12.58 -18.33
N GLY A 274 17.88 13.58 -17.44
CA GLY A 274 18.92 14.61 -17.42
C GLY A 274 18.95 15.53 -18.65
N SER A 275 17.80 15.79 -19.26
CA SER A 275 17.69 16.55 -20.52
C SER A 275 18.18 17.99 -20.44
N ASN A 276 18.21 18.54 -19.23
CA ASN A 276 18.57 19.93 -18.95
C ASN A 276 19.97 20.06 -18.32
N ILE A 277 20.70 18.95 -18.16
CA ILE A 277 22.08 18.97 -17.67
C ILE A 277 22.92 19.79 -18.67
N GLY A 278 23.48 20.92 -18.24
CA GLY A 278 24.32 21.77 -19.08
C GLY A 278 23.60 22.47 -20.25
N THR A 279 22.32 22.83 -20.13
CA THR A 279 21.56 23.47 -21.22
C THR A 279 21.14 24.93 -20.99
N THR A 280 21.72 25.66 -20.03
CA THR A 280 21.42 27.08 -19.82
C THR A 280 22.31 27.99 -20.69
N GLY A 281 22.32 27.76 -22.00
CA GLY A 281 23.02 28.56 -23.00
C GLY A 281 24.24 27.88 -23.65
N PRO A 282 24.72 28.39 -24.79
CA PRO A 282 25.87 27.82 -25.52
C PRO A 282 27.12 27.79 -24.63
N GLY A 283 27.74 26.61 -24.48
CA GLY A 283 28.94 26.45 -23.65
C GLY A 283 28.69 26.38 -22.15
N THR A 284 27.46 26.16 -21.70
CA THR A 284 27.17 25.88 -20.29
C THR A 284 27.33 24.39 -19.98
N TRP A 285 28.09 24.10 -18.95
CA TRP A 285 28.37 22.76 -18.46
C TRP A 285 28.08 22.77 -16.98
N TRP A 286 27.56 21.66 -16.46
CA TRP A 286 27.54 21.50 -15.00
C TRP A 286 28.87 20.92 -14.58
N HIS A 287 29.46 21.49 -13.53
CA HIS A 287 30.78 21.11 -13.05
C HIS A 287 30.68 20.60 -11.62
N GLY A 288 31.32 19.46 -11.36
CA GLY A 288 31.45 18.94 -10.00
C GLY A 288 32.36 17.72 -9.98
N LYS A 289 32.96 17.44 -8.82
CA LYS A 289 33.94 16.36 -8.63
C LYS A 289 35.07 16.39 -9.67
N GLY A 290 35.47 17.60 -10.09
CA GLY A 290 36.52 17.81 -11.08
C GLY A 290 36.17 17.43 -12.52
N CYS A 291 34.90 17.22 -12.86
CA CYS A 291 34.46 16.85 -14.22
C CYS A 291 33.33 17.74 -14.75
N GLU A 292 33.12 17.67 -16.07
CA GLU A 292 32.07 18.40 -16.80
C GLU A 292 30.96 17.44 -17.23
N TRP A 293 29.71 17.81 -16.93
CA TRP A 293 28.51 17.08 -17.33
C TRP A 293 27.71 17.85 -18.37
N LYS A 294 27.26 17.10 -19.38
CA LYS A 294 26.37 17.55 -20.46
C LYS A 294 25.01 16.87 -20.36
N GLN A 295 24.13 17.24 -21.28
CA GLN A 295 22.83 16.62 -21.49
C GLN A 295 22.94 15.08 -21.44
N PHE A 296 22.02 14.44 -20.71
CA PHE A 296 22.01 13.00 -20.47
C PHE A 296 23.21 12.46 -19.65
N GLY A 297 23.99 13.32 -18.97
CA GLY A 297 25.10 12.89 -18.11
C GLY A 297 24.71 11.96 -16.95
N ALA A 298 23.43 11.96 -16.58
CA ALA A 298 22.85 11.13 -15.53
C ALA A 298 21.34 10.97 -15.70
N ILE A 299 20.76 10.04 -14.94
CA ILE A 299 19.32 9.82 -14.82
C ILE A 299 18.87 9.93 -13.35
N CYS A 300 17.73 10.58 -13.10
CA CYS A 300 17.06 10.55 -11.80
C CYS A 300 15.95 9.49 -11.80
N LEU A 301 15.86 8.76 -10.70
CA LEU A 301 14.81 7.79 -10.42
C LEU A 301 14.28 8.10 -9.02
N GLU A 302 13.13 8.79 -8.95
CA GLU A 302 12.66 9.41 -7.71
C GLU A 302 11.31 8.83 -7.30
N PRO A 303 11.27 7.88 -6.35
CA PRO A 303 10.01 7.36 -5.84
C PRO A 303 9.24 8.44 -5.08
N GLN A 304 7.96 8.65 -5.40
CA GLN A 304 7.17 9.76 -4.88
C GLN A 304 5.66 9.47 -4.93
N LEU A 305 4.86 10.28 -4.23
CA LEU A 305 3.43 10.37 -4.53
C LEU A 305 3.22 10.93 -5.94
N TRP A 306 2.07 10.64 -6.56
CA TRP A 306 1.77 11.20 -7.89
C TRP A 306 1.74 12.73 -7.82
N PRO A 307 2.49 13.43 -8.71
CA PRO A 307 2.58 14.88 -8.67
C PRO A 307 1.21 15.53 -8.78
N ASP A 308 1.05 16.68 -8.11
CA ASP A 308 -0.19 17.45 -8.08
C ASP A 308 -1.44 16.67 -7.60
N GLY A 309 -1.28 15.52 -6.93
CA GLY A 309 -2.40 14.69 -6.46
C GLY A 309 -3.36 15.37 -5.47
N VAL A 310 -3.01 16.58 -4.99
CA VAL A 310 -3.93 17.42 -4.22
C VAL A 310 -5.11 17.93 -5.06
N HIS A 311 -4.91 18.18 -6.35
CA HIS A 311 -5.95 18.64 -7.29
C HIS A 311 -6.69 17.49 -8.00
N HIS A 312 -6.09 16.30 -8.02
CA HIS A 312 -6.60 15.15 -8.76
C HIS A 312 -7.08 14.08 -7.77
N SER A 313 -8.31 14.22 -7.27
CA SER A 313 -8.84 13.34 -6.20
C SER A 313 -8.80 11.85 -6.55
N HIS A 314 -8.97 11.50 -7.84
CA HIS A 314 -8.87 10.12 -8.34
C HIS A 314 -7.44 9.54 -8.33
N PHE A 315 -6.43 10.34 -7.99
CA PHE A 315 -5.05 9.87 -7.76
C PHE A 315 -4.85 9.26 -6.38
N ARG A 316 -5.73 9.57 -5.42
CA ARG A 316 -5.64 9.03 -4.07
C ARG A 316 -6.07 7.56 -4.11
N SER A 317 -5.41 6.72 -3.30
CA SER A 317 -5.92 5.37 -3.06
C SER A 317 -7.33 5.52 -2.47
N PRO A 318 -8.33 4.81 -3.00
CA PRO A 318 -9.66 4.81 -2.38
C PRO A 318 -9.68 4.03 -1.05
N ALA A 319 -8.55 3.49 -0.61
CA ALA A 319 -8.45 2.87 0.70
C ALA A 319 -8.62 3.93 1.80
N GLY A 320 -9.58 3.71 2.69
CA GLY A 320 -9.97 4.69 3.70
C GLY A 320 -11.25 4.29 4.42
N LEU A 321 -11.55 5.06 5.47
CA LEU A 321 -12.83 5.02 6.17
C LEU A 321 -13.73 6.15 5.64
N TYR A 322 -14.86 5.78 5.07
CA TYR A 322 -15.87 6.68 4.51
C TYR A 322 -16.98 6.90 5.52
N ASP A 323 -17.17 8.17 5.90
CA ASP A 323 -18.20 8.61 6.82
C ASP A 323 -19.53 8.92 6.11
N ASP A 324 -19.47 9.32 4.83
CA ASP A 324 -20.65 9.52 3.99
C ASP A 324 -21.30 8.20 3.58
N LEU A 325 -22.58 8.26 3.18
CA LEU A 325 -23.28 7.08 2.67
C LEU A 325 -22.67 6.60 1.34
N VAL A 326 -22.25 5.34 1.27
CA VAL A 326 -21.73 4.76 0.03
C VAL A 326 -22.77 3.85 -0.58
N MET A 327 -23.10 4.09 -1.85
CA MET A 327 -24.09 3.34 -2.62
C MET A 327 -23.38 2.24 -3.40
N LEU A 328 -23.85 1.00 -3.26
CA LEU A 328 -23.45 -0.13 -4.08
C LEU A 328 -24.44 -0.31 -5.22
N LEU A 329 -23.99 -0.07 -6.44
CA LEU A 329 -24.75 -0.34 -7.66
C LEU A 329 -24.18 -1.57 -8.36
N ASP A 330 -25.02 -2.53 -8.71
CA ASP A 330 -24.63 -3.82 -9.30
C ASP A 330 -25.40 -4.10 -10.59
N PHE A 331 -24.71 -4.66 -11.60
CA PHE A 331 -25.37 -5.11 -12.82
C PHE A 331 -26.07 -6.45 -12.62
N ASN A 332 -27.36 -6.49 -12.94
CA ASN A 332 -28.16 -7.70 -12.83
C ASN A 332 -27.65 -8.81 -13.76
N SER A 333 -26.90 -9.76 -13.20
CA SER A 333 -26.35 -10.92 -13.95
C SER A 333 -25.55 -10.45 -15.17
N LEU A 334 -24.51 -9.64 -14.94
CA LEU A 334 -23.73 -8.93 -15.97
C LEU A 334 -23.45 -9.78 -17.23
N TYR A 335 -22.76 -10.92 -17.12
CA TYR A 335 -22.38 -11.71 -18.29
C TYR A 335 -23.58 -12.32 -19.05
N PRO A 336 -24.55 -12.99 -18.40
CA PRO A 336 -25.79 -13.37 -19.08
C PRO A 336 -26.52 -12.22 -19.79
N SER A 337 -26.51 -11.01 -19.21
CA SER A 337 -27.17 -9.84 -19.78
C SER A 337 -26.38 -9.28 -20.97
N ILE A 338 -25.04 -9.25 -20.92
CA ILE A 338 -24.17 -8.88 -22.06
C ILE A 338 -24.39 -9.81 -23.24
N ILE A 339 -24.46 -11.12 -22.99
CA ILE A 339 -24.70 -12.11 -24.05
C ILE A 339 -26.00 -11.80 -24.78
N GLN A 340 -27.04 -11.39 -24.04
CA GLN A 340 -28.33 -11.03 -24.60
C GLN A 340 -28.37 -9.63 -25.23
N GLU A 341 -27.63 -8.65 -24.70
CA GLU A 341 -27.54 -7.27 -25.20
C GLU A 341 -26.92 -7.23 -26.59
N TYR A 342 -25.79 -7.93 -26.75
CA TYR A 342 -24.97 -7.90 -27.96
C TYR A 342 -25.16 -9.15 -28.85
N ASN A 343 -26.19 -9.95 -28.59
CA ASN A 343 -26.51 -11.18 -29.32
C ASN A 343 -25.29 -12.12 -29.50
N ILE A 344 -24.50 -12.34 -28.44
CA ILE A 344 -23.25 -13.10 -28.49
C ILE A 344 -23.56 -14.60 -28.55
N CYS A 345 -23.23 -15.27 -29.66
CA CYS A 345 -23.44 -16.70 -29.84
C CYS A 345 -22.42 -17.28 -30.81
N PHE A 346 -22.26 -18.60 -30.76
CA PHE A 346 -21.52 -19.39 -31.75
C PHE A 346 -21.99 -19.15 -33.19
N THR A 347 -23.25 -18.77 -33.37
CA THR A 347 -23.92 -18.62 -34.67
C THR A 347 -23.97 -17.17 -35.17
N THR A 348 -23.55 -16.20 -34.36
CA THR A 348 -23.76 -14.77 -34.66
C THR A 348 -22.48 -13.94 -34.62
N VAL A 349 -21.49 -14.35 -33.82
CA VAL A 349 -20.19 -13.64 -33.70
C VAL A 349 -19.21 -14.18 -34.73
N ASP A 350 -18.70 -13.27 -35.56
CA ASP A 350 -17.58 -13.54 -36.46
C ASP A 350 -16.26 -13.59 -35.66
N ARG A 351 -15.50 -14.67 -35.85
CA ARG A 351 -14.37 -15.00 -34.97
C ARG A 351 -13.36 -15.92 -35.65
N PRO A 352 -12.09 -15.88 -35.21
CA PRO A 352 -11.05 -16.80 -35.67
C PRO A 352 -11.32 -18.24 -35.25
N ASP A 353 -10.83 -19.18 -36.06
CA ASP A 353 -10.90 -20.62 -35.79
C ASP A 353 -9.91 -21.03 -34.68
N GLU A 354 -10.11 -22.21 -34.07
CA GLU A 354 -9.31 -22.65 -32.91
C GLU A 354 -7.79 -22.70 -33.18
N ASN A 355 -7.39 -23.06 -34.40
CA ASN A 355 -5.98 -23.09 -34.81
C ASN A 355 -5.36 -21.69 -34.87
N GLU A 356 -6.14 -20.68 -35.26
CA GLU A 356 -5.69 -19.29 -35.31
C GLU A 356 -5.56 -18.72 -33.89
N VAL A 357 -6.55 -19.02 -33.03
CA VAL A 357 -6.54 -18.62 -31.62
C VAL A 357 -5.33 -19.18 -30.87
N ALA A 358 -4.88 -20.40 -31.18
CA ALA A 358 -3.70 -21.01 -30.56
C ALA A 358 -2.39 -20.27 -30.88
N ASN A 359 -2.34 -19.56 -32.01
CA ASN A 359 -1.17 -18.81 -32.48
C ASN A 359 -1.17 -17.34 -32.04
N MET A 360 -2.22 -16.87 -31.35
CA MET A 360 -2.32 -15.48 -30.91
C MET A 360 -1.55 -15.25 -29.60
N ALA A 361 -0.71 -14.21 -29.60
CA ALA A 361 0.16 -13.89 -28.46
C ALA A 361 -0.55 -13.12 -27.34
N SER A 362 -1.71 -12.50 -27.60
CA SER A 362 -2.43 -11.67 -26.62
C SER A 362 -3.96 -11.65 -26.81
N GLU A 363 -4.68 -11.29 -25.74
CA GLU A 363 -6.14 -11.07 -25.78
C GLU A 363 -6.52 -9.89 -26.70
N ALA A 364 -5.68 -8.86 -26.82
CA ALA A 364 -5.92 -7.72 -27.70
C ALA A 364 -5.95 -8.13 -29.19
N GLN A 365 -5.02 -9.01 -29.59
CA GLN A 365 -4.99 -9.57 -30.94
C GLN A 365 -6.23 -10.43 -31.23
N LEU A 366 -6.70 -11.18 -30.23
CA LEU A 366 -7.93 -11.97 -30.34
C LEU A 366 -9.16 -11.09 -30.52
N LEU A 367 -9.28 -10.02 -29.73
CA LEU A 367 -10.41 -9.09 -29.80
C LEU A 367 -10.41 -8.30 -31.12
N SER A 368 -9.25 -7.97 -31.71
CA SER A 368 -9.20 -7.31 -33.02
C SER A 368 -9.73 -8.15 -34.19
N GLN A 369 -9.92 -9.46 -33.98
CA GLN A 369 -10.44 -10.38 -34.98
C GLN A 369 -11.78 -11.00 -34.55
N THR A 370 -12.35 -10.56 -33.42
CA THR A 370 -13.64 -11.04 -32.91
C THR A 370 -14.64 -9.90 -32.96
N HIS A 371 -15.61 -9.97 -33.87
CA HIS A 371 -16.51 -8.86 -34.17
C HIS A 371 -17.93 -9.13 -33.68
N GLU A 372 -18.56 -8.08 -33.13
CA GLU A 372 -19.96 -8.11 -32.76
C GLU A 372 -20.87 -8.31 -33.99
N PRO A 373 -22.04 -8.95 -33.84
CA PRO A 373 -23.01 -9.02 -34.92
C PRO A 373 -23.50 -7.62 -35.30
N ASP A 374 -23.74 -7.38 -36.59
CA ASP A 374 -24.16 -6.10 -37.18
C ASP A 374 -25.58 -5.63 -36.79
N GLY A 375 -26.23 -6.32 -35.85
CA GLY A 375 -27.58 -6.03 -35.37
C GLY A 375 -28.71 -6.51 -36.28
N THR A 376 -28.41 -7.07 -37.45
CA THR A 376 -29.42 -7.64 -38.38
C THR A 376 -29.61 -9.14 -38.20
N ALA A 377 -28.66 -9.82 -37.56
CA ALA A 377 -28.70 -11.24 -37.29
C ALA A 377 -29.88 -11.65 -36.38
N GLU A 378 -30.50 -12.80 -36.69
CA GLU A 378 -31.47 -13.43 -35.79
C GLU A 378 -30.85 -13.75 -34.43
N GLU A 379 -31.69 -13.84 -33.40
CA GLU A 379 -31.23 -14.09 -32.05
C GLU A 379 -30.60 -15.48 -31.92
N GLY A 380 -29.33 -15.53 -31.50
CA GLY A 380 -28.58 -16.78 -31.38
C GLY A 380 -29.12 -17.72 -30.30
N VAL A 381 -28.73 -19.00 -30.39
CA VAL A 381 -29.17 -20.06 -29.46
C VAL A 381 -28.80 -19.74 -28.00
N LEU A 382 -27.57 -19.26 -27.77
CA LEU A 382 -27.07 -19.00 -26.42
C LEU A 382 -27.86 -17.89 -25.70
N PRO A 383 -28.12 -16.71 -26.31
CA PRO A 383 -29.04 -15.70 -25.77
C PRO A 383 -30.43 -16.24 -25.44
N GLN A 384 -31.02 -17.07 -26.31
CA GLN A 384 -32.35 -17.65 -26.08
C GLN A 384 -32.40 -18.58 -24.86
N VAL A 385 -31.38 -19.42 -24.70
CA VAL A 385 -31.28 -20.33 -23.55
C VAL A 385 -31.12 -19.55 -22.25
N LEU A 386 -30.26 -18.53 -22.24
CA LEU A 386 -30.07 -17.67 -21.08
C LEU A 386 -31.34 -16.90 -20.71
N ARG A 387 -32.07 -16.37 -21.69
CA ARG A 387 -33.35 -15.71 -21.47
C ARG A 387 -34.33 -16.61 -20.73
N ARG A 388 -34.47 -17.88 -21.16
CA ARG A 388 -35.35 -18.86 -20.48
C ARG A 388 -34.97 -19.06 -19.01
N LEU A 389 -33.67 -19.11 -18.69
CA LEU A 389 -33.19 -19.27 -17.31
C LEU A 389 -33.44 -18.02 -16.47
N VAL A 390 -33.17 -16.83 -17.03
CA VAL A 390 -33.40 -15.54 -16.38
C VAL A 390 -34.89 -15.31 -16.12
N ASP A 391 -35.76 -15.58 -17.10
CA ASP A 391 -37.21 -15.46 -16.98
C ASP A 391 -37.75 -16.44 -15.94
N SER A 392 -37.29 -17.70 -15.97
CA SER A 392 -37.66 -18.70 -14.96
C SER A 392 -37.29 -18.24 -13.55
N ARG A 393 -36.11 -17.63 -13.40
CA ARG A 393 -35.65 -17.08 -12.12
C ARG A 393 -36.51 -15.88 -11.68
N ARG A 394 -36.93 -15.04 -12.63
CA ARG A 394 -37.82 -13.90 -12.38
C ARG A 394 -39.16 -14.36 -11.81
N VAL A 395 -39.75 -15.42 -12.39
CA VAL A 395 -40.99 -16.02 -11.90
C VAL A 395 -40.81 -16.55 -10.47
N VAL A 396 -39.74 -17.30 -10.19
CA VAL A 396 -39.47 -17.82 -8.83
C VAL A 396 -39.32 -16.68 -7.82
N LYS A 397 -38.55 -15.63 -8.15
CA LYS A 397 -38.40 -14.45 -7.29
C LYS A 397 -39.72 -13.71 -7.06
N ALA A 398 -40.60 -13.64 -8.06
CA ALA A 398 -41.93 -13.05 -7.90
C ALA A 398 -42.78 -13.87 -6.92
N SER A 399 -42.77 -15.20 -7.02
CA SER A 399 -43.47 -16.08 -6.06
C SER A 399 -42.95 -15.95 -4.64
N MET A 400 -41.64 -15.69 -4.45
CA MET A 400 -41.07 -15.47 -3.11
C MET A 400 -41.64 -14.22 -2.42
N LYS A 401 -42.06 -13.20 -3.17
CA LYS A 401 -42.59 -11.95 -2.58
C LYS A 401 -43.97 -12.14 -1.93
N SER A 402 -44.76 -13.09 -2.42
CA SER A 402 -46.12 -13.36 -1.93
C SER A 402 -46.18 -14.55 -0.97
N GLU A 403 -45.13 -15.37 -0.89
CA GLU A 403 -45.08 -16.55 -0.04
C GLU A 403 -44.80 -16.19 1.43
N LYS A 404 -45.57 -16.79 2.35
CA LYS A 404 -45.47 -16.55 3.81
C LYS A 404 -44.91 -17.75 4.56
N ASN A 405 -44.95 -18.94 3.97
CA ASN A 405 -44.48 -20.17 4.59
C ASN A 405 -42.93 -20.24 4.56
N PRO A 406 -42.25 -20.25 5.72
CA PRO A 406 -40.78 -20.27 5.77
C PRO A 406 -40.13 -21.46 5.07
N LYS A 407 -40.77 -22.64 5.10
CA LYS A 407 -40.23 -23.85 4.44
C LYS A 407 -40.31 -23.73 2.91
N ILE A 408 -41.41 -23.18 2.39
CA ILE A 408 -41.56 -22.96 0.94
C ILE A 408 -40.61 -21.85 0.48
N LEU A 409 -40.48 -20.76 1.25
CA LEU A 409 -39.49 -19.72 0.99
C LEU A 409 -38.07 -20.27 0.88
N GLN A 410 -37.69 -21.19 1.77
CA GLN A 410 -36.38 -21.84 1.72
C GLN A 410 -36.18 -22.67 0.42
N VAL A 411 -37.21 -23.41 -0.01
CA VAL A 411 -37.17 -24.17 -1.27
C VAL A 411 -37.08 -23.24 -2.49
N LEU A 412 -37.87 -22.16 -2.51
CA LEU A 412 -37.82 -21.16 -3.58
C LEU A 412 -36.46 -20.45 -3.62
N GLU A 413 -35.86 -20.19 -2.45
CA GLU A 413 -34.52 -19.63 -2.35
C GLU A 413 -33.45 -20.57 -2.90
N ILE A 414 -33.53 -21.87 -2.64
CA ILE A 414 -32.66 -22.88 -3.27
C ILE A 414 -32.86 -22.86 -4.79
N ARG A 415 -34.10 -22.83 -5.27
CA ARG A 415 -34.43 -22.84 -6.70
C ARG A 415 -33.90 -21.60 -7.43
N GLN A 416 -34.05 -20.40 -6.87
CA GLN A 416 -33.52 -19.18 -7.51
C GLN A 416 -31.99 -19.16 -7.52
N LYS A 417 -31.33 -19.68 -6.47
CA LYS A 417 -29.86 -19.84 -6.44
C LYS A 417 -29.38 -20.82 -7.50
N ALA A 418 -30.05 -21.96 -7.66
CA ALA A 418 -29.72 -22.94 -8.70
C ALA A 418 -29.81 -22.32 -10.09
N LEU A 419 -30.91 -21.63 -10.41
CA LEU A 419 -31.08 -20.94 -11.70
C LEU A 419 -30.01 -19.86 -11.93
N LYS A 420 -29.67 -19.06 -10.90
CA LYS A 420 -28.58 -18.07 -10.97
C LYS A 420 -27.24 -18.74 -11.27
N LEU A 421 -26.93 -19.83 -10.55
CA LEU A 421 -25.68 -20.55 -10.70
C LEU A 421 -25.55 -21.15 -12.10
N THR A 422 -26.61 -21.77 -12.61
CA THR A 422 -26.64 -22.33 -13.96
C THR A 422 -26.42 -21.24 -15.02
N ALA A 423 -27.13 -20.11 -14.93
CA ALA A 423 -26.95 -19.01 -15.88
C ALA A 423 -25.51 -18.45 -15.85
N ASN A 424 -24.96 -18.21 -14.65
CA ASN A 424 -23.59 -17.71 -14.51
C ASN A 424 -22.53 -18.74 -14.98
N SER A 425 -22.80 -20.03 -14.81
CA SER A 425 -21.88 -21.09 -15.25
C SER A 425 -21.74 -21.20 -16.78
N MET A 426 -22.75 -20.75 -17.54
CA MET A 426 -22.71 -20.84 -19.01
C MET A 426 -21.55 -20.05 -19.61
N TYR A 427 -21.28 -18.85 -19.09
CA TYR A 427 -20.08 -18.09 -19.48
C TYR A 427 -18.79 -18.85 -19.11
N GLY A 428 -18.72 -19.43 -17.91
CA GLY A 428 -17.55 -20.20 -17.46
C GLY A 428 -17.23 -21.38 -18.38
N CYS A 429 -18.25 -22.04 -18.93
CA CYS A 429 -18.08 -23.11 -19.91
C CYS A 429 -17.48 -22.64 -21.24
N LEU A 430 -17.63 -21.37 -21.63
CA LEU A 430 -17.00 -20.83 -22.84
C LEU A 430 -15.49 -20.63 -22.65
N GLY A 431 -15.06 -20.26 -21.45
CA GLY A 431 -13.64 -20.01 -21.12
C GLY A 431 -12.86 -21.25 -20.67
N PHE A 432 -13.53 -22.38 -20.39
CA PHE A 432 -12.87 -23.59 -19.92
C PHE A 432 -12.38 -24.45 -21.08
N GLN A 433 -11.06 -24.64 -21.21
CA GLN A 433 -10.43 -25.34 -22.33
C GLN A 433 -10.93 -26.77 -22.54
N ASN A 434 -11.26 -27.50 -21.48
CA ASN A 434 -11.78 -28.88 -21.59
C ASN A 434 -13.31 -28.94 -21.72
N SER A 435 -13.97 -27.79 -21.89
CA SER A 435 -15.41 -27.74 -22.16
C SER A 435 -15.69 -28.20 -23.59
N ARG A 436 -16.74 -29.01 -23.77
CA ARG A 436 -17.25 -29.37 -25.11
C ARG A 436 -17.65 -28.14 -25.93
N PHE A 437 -18.02 -27.05 -25.26
CA PHE A 437 -18.44 -25.80 -25.87
C PHE A 437 -17.44 -24.68 -25.58
N HIS A 438 -16.15 -25.02 -25.50
CA HIS A 438 -15.09 -24.02 -25.35
C HIS A 438 -15.10 -23.04 -26.53
N ALA A 439 -15.08 -21.76 -26.23
CA ALA A 439 -15.04 -20.68 -27.20
C ALA A 439 -14.39 -19.44 -26.57
N LYS A 440 -13.06 -19.47 -26.49
CA LYS A 440 -12.24 -18.37 -25.97
C LYS A 440 -12.55 -17.00 -26.60
N PRO A 441 -12.79 -16.85 -27.92
CA PRO A 441 -13.16 -15.55 -28.50
C PRO A 441 -14.45 -14.98 -27.90
N LEU A 442 -15.48 -15.81 -27.72
CA LEU A 442 -16.75 -15.38 -27.13
C LEU A 442 -16.58 -14.97 -25.67
N ALA A 443 -15.83 -15.77 -24.88
CA ALA A 443 -15.54 -15.44 -23.49
C ALA A 443 -14.79 -14.10 -23.38
N ALA A 444 -13.78 -13.88 -24.22
CA ALA A 444 -13.02 -12.63 -24.26
C ALA A 444 -13.93 -11.44 -24.60
N LEU A 445 -14.75 -11.54 -25.65
CA LEU A 445 -15.69 -10.49 -26.05
C LEU A 445 -16.68 -10.13 -24.93
N ILE A 446 -17.25 -11.13 -24.24
CA ILE A 446 -18.15 -10.92 -23.09
C ILE A 446 -17.45 -10.13 -21.98
N THR A 447 -16.21 -10.49 -21.63
CA THR A 447 -15.47 -9.75 -20.59
C THR A 447 -15.07 -8.35 -21.02
N ALA A 448 -14.73 -8.16 -22.30
CA ALA A 448 -14.42 -6.86 -22.87
C ALA A 448 -15.62 -5.91 -22.77
N LYS A 449 -16.81 -6.38 -23.17
CA LYS A 449 -18.06 -5.61 -23.01
C LYS A 449 -18.44 -5.35 -21.57
N GLY A 450 -18.13 -6.27 -20.65
CA GLY A 450 -18.31 -6.04 -19.21
C GLY A 450 -17.43 -4.91 -18.69
N ARG A 451 -16.16 -4.88 -19.09
CA ARG A 451 -15.23 -3.79 -18.75
C ARG A 451 -15.67 -2.46 -19.36
N GLU A 452 -16.11 -2.47 -20.62
CA GLU A 452 -16.64 -1.29 -21.32
C GLU A 452 -17.86 -0.72 -20.58
N ALA A 453 -18.80 -1.59 -20.16
CA ALA A 453 -19.98 -1.17 -19.41
C ALA A 453 -19.64 -0.52 -18.07
N LEU A 454 -18.74 -1.14 -17.29
CA LEU A 454 -18.28 -0.57 -16.02
C LEU A 454 -17.55 0.77 -16.20
N GLN A 455 -16.72 0.87 -17.25
CA GLN A 455 -16.00 2.11 -17.54
C GLN A 455 -16.96 3.22 -17.97
N SER A 456 -17.96 2.90 -18.80
CA SER A 456 -19.05 3.81 -19.16
C SER A 456 -19.83 4.27 -17.92
N THR A 457 -20.15 3.36 -16.99
CA THR A 457 -20.78 3.70 -15.71
C THR A 457 -19.90 4.65 -14.89
N LYS A 458 -18.60 4.39 -14.79
CA LYS A 458 -17.65 5.26 -14.09
C LYS A 458 -17.60 6.65 -14.72
N THR A 459 -17.59 6.74 -16.05
CA THR A 459 -17.68 8.00 -16.80
C THR A 459 -18.96 8.78 -16.45
N VAL A 460 -20.13 8.14 -16.46
CA VAL A 460 -21.39 8.78 -16.07
C VAL A 460 -21.29 9.36 -14.66
N VAL A 461 -20.84 8.54 -13.71
CA VAL A 461 -20.78 8.94 -12.30
C VAL A 461 -19.80 10.10 -12.09
N GLN A 462 -18.59 10.02 -12.67
CA GLN A 462 -17.54 11.00 -12.41
C GLN A 462 -17.63 12.25 -13.26
N GLN A 463 -17.93 12.12 -14.55
CA GLN A 463 -17.89 13.24 -15.51
C GLN A 463 -19.25 13.93 -15.65
N GLU A 464 -20.35 13.17 -15.72
CA GLU A 464 -21.68 13.75 -15.91
C GLU A 464 -22.33 14.16 -14.59
N LEU A 465 -22.16 13.34 -13.54
CA LEU A 465 -22.79 13.57 -12.22
C LEU A 465 -21.82 14.16 -11.18
N GLN A 466 -20.53 14.28 -11.47
CA GLN A 466 -19.51 14.86 -10.58
C GLN A 466 -19.43 14.20 -9.20
N LEU A 467 -19.69 12.89 -9.15
CA LEU A 467 -19.61 12.06 -7.96
C LEU A 467 -18.33 11.24 -7.94
N GLU A 468 -17.96 10.77 -6.75
CA GLU A 468 -16.77 9.96 -6.56
C GLU A 468 -17.11 8.47 -6.65
N VAL A 469 -16.42 7.76 -7.56
CA VAL A 469 -16.41 6.29 -7.56
C VAL A 469 -15.33 5.83 -6.61
N VAL A 470 -15.74 5.31 -5.46
CA VAL A 470 -14.86 4.81 -4.39
C VAL A 470 -14.22 3.50 -4.80
N TYR A 471 -15.01 2.57 -5.34
CA TYR A 471 -14.52 1.24 -5.65
C TYR A 471 -15.32 0.63 -6.80
N GLY A 472 -14.70 -0.30 -7.53
CA GLY A 472 -15.36 -1.08 -8.57
C GLY A 472 -14.86 -2.52 -8.53
N ASP A 473 -15.78 -3.47 -8.60
CA ASP A 473 -15.48 -4.88 -8.79
C ASP A 473 -15.95 -5.33 -10.19
N THR A 474 -16.13 -6.63 -10.37
CA THR A 474 -16.34 -7.29 -11.66
C THR A 474 -17.68 -6.93 -12.30
N ASP A 475 -18.68 -6.57 -11.50
CA ASP A 475 -20.05 -6.23 -11.92
C ASP A 475 -20.68 -5.07 -11.14
N SER A 476 -19.98 -4.53 -10.13
CA SER A 476 -20.50 -3.53 -9.22
C SER A 476 -19.62 -2.30 -9.10
N VAL A 477 -20.24 -1.14 -8.83
CA VAL A 477 -19.59 0.14 -8.58
C VAL A 477 -20.07 0.71 -7.24
N PHE A 478 -19.13 1.18 -6.43
CA PHE A 478 -19.35 1.85 -5.16
C PHE A 478 -19.19 3.34 -5.37
N VAL A 479 -20.24 4.10 -5.05
CA VAL A 479 -20.28 5.54 -5.29
C VAL A 479 -20.51 6.25 -3.96
N ASN A 480 -19.64 7.20 -3.62
CA ASN A 480 -19.84 8.06 -2.46
C ASN A 480 -20.96 9.06 -2.78
N SER A 481 -22.01 9.08 -1.96
CA SER A 481 -23.13 10.03 -2.09
C SER A 481 -22.74 11.47 -1.77
N LYS A 482 -21.61 11.68 -1.06
CA LYS A 482 -21.17 12.95 -0.46
C LYS A 482 -22.16 13.53 0.57
N THR A 483 -23.01 12.68 1.15
CA THR A 483 -23.99 13.09 2.15
C THR A 483 -24.26 11.97 3.16
N ALA A 484 -24.50 12.37 4.41
CA ALA A 484 -24.99 11.49 5.46
C ALA A 484 -26.54 11.36 5.44
N ASP A 485 -27.24 12.16 4.62
CA ASP A 485 -28.69 12.09 4.49
C ASP A 485 -29.11 10.96 3.55
N PHE A 486 -29.88 10.02 4.09
CA PHE A 486 -30.31 8.82 3.35
C PHE A 486 -31.28 9.12 2.22
N GLN A 487 -32.18 10.10 2.37
CA GLN A 487 -33.12 10.44 1.30
C GLN A 487 -32.39 11.07 0.12
N GLN A 488 -31.44 11.97 0.39
CA GLN A 488 -30.58 12.56 -0.63
C GLN A 488 -29.70 11.50 -1.31
N ALA A 489 -29.07 10.61 -0.53
CA ALA A 489 -28.28 9.51 -1.09
C ALA A 489 -29.13 8.61 -2.01
N MET A 490 -30.36 8.27 -1.62
CA MET A 490 -31.26 7.48 -2.48
C MET A 490 -31.71 8.22 -3.74
N GLN A 491 -31.90 9.53 -3.68
CA GLN A 491 -32.18 10.34 -4.88
C GLN A 491 -31.00 10.30 -5.86
N VAL A 492 -29.78 10.46 -5.35
CA VAL A 492 -28.55 10.36 -6.16
C VAL A 492 -28.41 8.96 -6.76
N ALA A 493 -28.63 7.91 -5.97
CA ALA A 493 -28.57 6.52 -6.44
C ALA A 493 -29.52 6.28 -7.63
N GLU A 494 -30.75 6.78 -7.53
CA GLU A 494 -31.77 6.64 -8.55
C GLU A 494 -31.45 7.48 -9.80
N GLN A 495 -30.81 8.65 -9.65
CA GLN A 495 -30.29 9.44 -10.78
C GLN A 495 -29.20 8.68 -11.54
N ILE A 496 -28.22 8.11 -10.83
CA ILE A 496 -27.16 7.28 -11.43
C ILE A 496 -27.78 6.10 -12.19
N LYS A 497 -28.67 5.36 -11.52
CA LYS A 497 -29.37 4.21 -12.12
C LYS A 497 -30.06 4.59 -13.43
N ARG A 498 -30.82 5.69 -13.45
CA ARG A 498 -31.51 6.16 -14.67
C ARG A 498 -30.55 6.55 -15.77
N ALA A 499 -29.47 7.28 -15.44
CA ALA A 499 -28.49 7.72 -16.42
C ALA A 499 -27.74 6.55 -17.07
N VAL A 500 -27.35 5.55 -16.27
CA VAL A 500 -26.66 4.35 -16.75
C VAL A 500 -27.59 3.46 -17.56
N ASN A 501 -28.79 3.14 -17.04
CA ASN A 501 -29.73 2.23 -17.71
C ASN A 501 -30.23 2.77 -19.05
N LYS A 502 -30.28 4.09 -19.25
CA LYS A 502 -30.64 4.70 -20.54
C LYS A 502 -29.67 4.32 -21.68
N ARG A 503 -28.46 3.85 -21.37
CA ARG A 503 -27.44 3.48 -22.38
C ARG A 503 -27.59 2.08 -22.94
N TYR A 504 -28.40 1.23 -22.33
CA TYR A 504 -28.50 -0.20 -22.66
C TYR A 504 -29.97 -0.61 -22.89
N ARG A 505 -30.20 -1.68 -23.65
CA ARG A 505 -31.55 -2.19 -23.94
C ARG A 505 -32.01 -3.26 -22.94
N ARG A 506 -31.10 -4.15 -22.54
CA ARG A 506 -31.33 -5.34 -21.70
C ARG A 506 -30.42 -5.37 -20.48
N LEU A 507 -29.29 -4.68 -20.52
CA LEU A 507 -28.38 -4.58 -19.37
C LEU A 507 -28.91 -3.53 -18.38
N GLU A 508 -29.14 -3.95 -17.13
CA GLU A 508 -29.69 -3.11 -16.06
C GLU A 508 -28.75 -3.09 -14.85
N ILE A 509 -28.42 -1.89 -14.38
CA ILE A 509 -27.82 -1.65 -13.06
C ILE A 509 -28.91 -1.37 -12.03
N GLU A 510 -28.75 -1.92 -10.83
CA GLU A 510 -29.65 -1.75 -9.70
C GLU A 510 -28.89 -1.33 -8.44
N ILE A 511 -29.62 -0.76 -7.47
CA ILE A 511 -29.08 -0.44 -6.15
C ILE A 511 -29.12 -1.72 -5.32
N ASP A 512 -27.96 -2.31 -5.01
CA ASP A 512 -27.88 -3.56 -4.24
C ASP A 512 -27.80 -3.29 -2.73
N ALA A 513 -27.08 -2.23 -2.34
CA ALA A 513 -26.94 -1.83 -0.95
C ALA A 513 -26.64 -0.33 -0.79
N VAL A 514 -26.94 0.18 0.40
CA VAL A 514 -26.40 1.45 0.90
C VAL A 514 -25.62 1.13 2.16
N PHE A 515 -24.40 1.64 2.26
CA PHE A 515 -23.52 1.48 3.41
C PHE A 515 -23.51 2.77 4.22
N ALA A 516 -23.87 2.67 5.50
CA ALA A 516 -23.79 3.76 6.47
C ALA A 516 -22.34 4.14 6.81
N ARG A 517 -21.46 3.16 6.76
CA ARG A 517 -20.00 3.30 6.86
C ARG A 517 -19.37 2.28 5.93
N LEU A 518 -18.33 2.70 5.21
CA LEU A 518 -17.51 1.80 4.42
C LEU A 518 -16.06 1.99 4.81
N MET A 519 -15.38 0.91 5.16
CA MET A 519 -13.94 0.88 5.29
C MET A 519 -13.35 0.03 4.18
N LEU A 520 -12.76 0.68 3.19
CA LEU A 520 -12.08 0.02 2.08
C LEU A 520 -10.60 -0.11 2.44
N LEU A 521 -10.07 -1.34 2.46
CA LEU A 521 -8.65 -1.57 2.73
C LEU A 521 -7.88 -1.73 1.43
N LYS A 522 -8.38 -2.61 0.55
CA LYS A 522 -7.80 -2.96 -0.75
C LYS A 522 -8.90 -3.46 -1.68
N LYS A 523 -8.57 -3.65 -2.96
CA LYS A 523 -9.44 -4.40 -3.89
C LYS A 523 -9.91 -5.73 -3.28
N LYS A 524 -11.22 -5.99 -3.33
CA LYS A 524 -11.90 -7.16 -2.74
C LYS A 524 -11.73 -7.32 -1.22
N LYS A 525 -11.27 -6.29 -0.51
CA LYS A 525 -11.04 -6.29 0.93
C LYS A 525 -11.67 -5.06 1.59
N TYR A 526 -12.88 -5.22 2.10
CA TYR A 526 -13.61 -4.15 2.76
C TYR A 526 -14.45 -4.66 3.93
N ALA A 527 -14.76 -3.75 4.85
CA ALA A 527 -15.78 -3.90 5.87
C ALA A 527 -16.83 -2.80 5.68
N ALA A 528 -18.10 -3.13 5.77
CA ALA A 528 -19.17 -2.15 5.58
C ALA A 528 -20.30 -2.37 6.58
N LEU A 529 -20.99 -1.28 6.90
CA LEU A 529 -22.21 -1.28 7.70
C LEU A 529 -23.40 -1.06 6.77
N LYS A 530 -24.04 -2.16 6.32
CA LYS A 530 -25.17 -2.14 5.39
C LYS A 530 -26.45 -1.66 6.08
N VAL A 531 -27.17 -0.75 5.43
CA VAL A 531 -28.47 -0.29 5.90
C VAL A 531 -29.54 -1.35 5.60
N VAL A 532 -30.18 -1.89 6.64
CA VAL A 532 -31.33 -2.80 6.52
C VAL A 532 -32.64 -2.03 6.68
N ASN A 533 -32.69 -1.11 7.64
CA ASN A 533 -33.79 -0.19 7.81
C ASN A 533 -33.27 1.14 8.39
N TRP A 534 -33.29 2.19 7.57
CA TRP A 534 -32.77 3.50 7.97
C TRP A 534 -33.58 4.14 9.09
N GLU A 535 -34.92 4.13 9.02
CA GLU A 535 -35.79 4.76 10.02
C GLU A 535 -35.63 4.15 11.42
N LYS A 536 -35.45 2.83 11.47
CA LYS A 536 -35.22 2.08 12.71
C LYS A 536 -33.75 1.97 13.10
N GLN A 537 -32.84 2.55 12.30
CA GLN A 537 -31.39 2.46 12.49
C GLN A 537 -30.91 1.01 12.65
N VAL A 538 -31.45 0.12 11.82
CA VAL A 538 -31.06 -1.30 11.77
C VAL A 538 -30.04 -1.49 10.67
N PHE A 539 -28.88 -2.00 11.07
CA PHE A 539 -27.74 -2.21 10.19
C PHE A 539 -27.22 -3.65 10.28
N GLU A 540 -26.59 -4.11 9.21
CA GLU A 540 -25.92 -5.42 9.13
C GLU A 540 -24.45 -5.21 8.76
N GLN A 541 -23.54 -5.89 9.48
CA GLN A 541 -22.11 -5.81 9.17
C GLN A 541 -21.75 -6.80 8.06
N GLU A 542 -21.03 -6.31 7.07
CA GLU A 542 -20.55 -7.11 5.95
C GLU A 542 -19.02 -7.04 5.87
N PHE A 543 -18.38 -8.21 5.87
CA PHE A 543 -16.93 -8.34 5.73
C PHE A 543 -16.59 -9.13 4.47
N LYS A 544 -15.81 -8.55 3.55
CA LYS A 544 -15.37 -9.22 2.32
C LYS A 544 -13.86 -9.29 2.26
N GLY A 545 -13.34 -10.51 2.03
CA GLY A 545 -11.91 -10.76 1.74
C GLY A 545 -10.91 -10.43 2.85
N LEU A 546 -11.39 -10.00 4.04
CA LEU A 546 -10.58 -9.72 5.21
C LEU A 546 -10.03 -11.01 5.83
N ASP A 547 -8.94 -10.89 6.59
CA ASP A 547 -8.32 -12.06 7.22
C ASP A 547 -9.22 -12.72 8.26
N ILE A 548 -10.12 -11.94 8.87
CA ILE A 548 -11.11 -12.42 9.83
C ILE A 548 -12.07 -13.46 9.24
N VAL A 549 -12.35 -13.43 7.92
CA VAL A 549 -13.21 -14.43 7.26
C VAL A 549 -12.43 -15.63 6.73
N ARG A 550 -11.10 -15.62 6.81
CA ARG A 550 -10.27 -16.73 6.35
C ARG A 550 -10.16 -17.81 7.42
N ARG A 551 -9.94 -19.06 7.01
CA ARG A 551 -9.89 -20.20 7.94
C ARG A 551 -8.54 -20.39 8.63
N ASP A 552 -7.46 -19.86 8.04
CA ASP A 552 -6.06 -20.07 8.41
C ASP A 552 -5.54 -19.16 9.55
N TRP A 553 -6.42 -18.40 10.20
CA TRP A 553 -6.14 -17.63 11.41
C TRP A 553 -6.80 -18.26 12.63
N CYS A 554 -6.22 -18.08 13.82
CA CYS A 554 -6.83 -18.55 15.06
C CYS A 554 -8.13 -17.79 15.37
N CYS A 555 -9.07 -18.45 16.06
CA CYS A 555 -10.37 -17.86 16.38
C CYS A 555 -10.24 -16.58 17.22
N LEU A 556 -9.30 -16.52 18.16
CA LEU A 556 -9.04 -15.31 18.97
C LEU A 556 -8.74 -14.09 18.10
N ALA A 557 -7.85 -14.24 17.12
CA ALA A 557 -7.45 -13.13 16.28
C ALA A 557 -8.61 -12.64 15.38
N LYS A 558 -9.50 -13.56 14.97
CA LYS A 558 -10.72 -13.21 14.22
C LYS A 558 -11.70 -12.44 15.10
N GLU A 559 -12.00 -12.94 16.29
CA GLU A 559 -12.92 -12.31 17.23
C GLU A 559 -12.43 -10.92 17.65
N MET A 560 -11.13 -10.77 17.91
CA MET A 560 -10.54 -9.46 18.18
C MET A 560 -10.64 -8.52 16.97
N GLY A 561 -10.39 -9.02 15.76
CA GLY A 561 -10.53 -8.24 14.53
C GLY A 561 -11.97 -7.81 14.27
N GLU A 562 -12.94 -8.70 14.46
CA GLU A 562 -14.37 -8.41 14.37
C GLU A 562 -14.78 -7.36 15.39
N ALA A 563 -14.37 -7.48 16.65
CA ALA A 563 -14.68 -6.48 17.69
C ALA A 563 -14.13 -5.09 17.36
N VAL A 564 -12.90 -5.02 16.82
CA VAL A 564 -12.30 -3.77 16.34
C VAL A 564 -13.11 -3.19 15.17
N LEU A 565 -13.46 -3.99 14.17
CA LEU A 565 -14.27 -3.55 13.04
C LEU A 565 -15.65 -3.06 13.48
N THR A 566 -16.29 -3.79 14.39
CA THR A 566 -17.60 -3.41 14.92
C THR A 566 -17.55 -2.05 15.59
N LYS A 567 -16.47 -1.74 16.33
CA LYS A 567 -16.31 -0.44 16.98
C LYS A 567 -16.00 0.68 15.98
N ILE A 568 -15.09 0.43 15.04
CA ILE A 568 -14.68 1.42 14.03
C ILE A 568 -15.84 1.79 13.08
N LEU A 569 -16.71 0.83 12.76
CA LEU A 569 -17.87 1.05 11.92
C LEU A 569 -19.10 1.57 12.69
N ASP A 570 -19.02 1.73 14.01
CA ASP A 570 -20.16 2.19 14.81
C ASP A 570 -20.51 3.64 14.46
N PRO A 571 -21.69 3.93 13.90
CA PRO A 571 -22.05 5.29 13.48
C PRO A 571 -22.27 6.23 14.67
N LYS A 572 -22.34 5.71 15.90
CA LYS A 572 -22.56 6.50 17.12
C LYS A 572 -21.27 7.08 17.71
N LEU A 573 -20.12 6.58 17.28
CA LEU A 573 -18.82 6.99 17.81
C LEU A 573 -18.11 7.88 16.81
N ASN A 574 -17.37 8.85 17.33
CA ASN A 574 -16.40 9.55 16.50
C ASN A 574 -15.10 8.72 16.38
N LYS A 575 -14.20 9.16 15.50
CA LYS A 575 -12.95 8.45 15.19
C LYS A 575 -12.04 8.33 16.41
N GLU A 576 -11.91 9.40 17.19
CA GLU A 576 -11.04 9.45 18.37
C GLU A 576 -11.50 8.48 19.47
N GLU A 577 -12.80 8.50 19.80
CA GLU A 577 -13.42 7.59 20.77
C GLU A 577 -13.25 6.12 20.37
N SER A 578 -13.42 5.84 19.07
CA SER A 578 -13.27 4.49 18.53
C SER A 578 -11.83 4.00 18.68
N ILE A 579 -10.84 4.85 18.36
CA ILE A 579 -9.42 4.52 18.45
C ILE A 579 -8.97 4.36 19.91
N GLU A 580 -9.41 5.23 20.82
CA GLU A 580 -9.10 5.11 22.23
C GLU A 580 -9.62 3.77 22.79
N TRP A 581 -10.88 3.44 22.48
CA TRP A 581 -11.47 2.15 22.87
C TRP A 581 -10.67 0.98 22.32
N VAL A 582 -10.23 1.04 21.06
CA VAL A 582 -9.42 -0.02 20.44
C VAL A 582 -8.11 -0.21 21.20
N HIS A 583 -7.40 0.86 21.58
CA HIS A 583 -6.15 0.74 22.33
C HIS A 583 -6.37 0.11 23.72
N GLN A 584 -7.43 0.52 24.41
CA GLN A 584 -7.82 -0.06 25.71
C GLN A 584 -8.18 -1.55 25.56
N PHE A 585 -9.04 -1.88 24.60
CA PHE A 585 -9.46 -3.25 24.30
C PHE A 585 -8.27 -4.17 24.01
N LEU A 586 -7.34 -3.74 23.14
CA LEU A 586 -6.16 -4.53 22.81
C LEU A 586 -5.27 -4.78 24.03
N THR A 587 -5.12 -3.78 24.90
CA THR A 587 -4.34 -3.88 26.15
C THR A 587 -4.98 -4.88 27.12
N GLU A 588 -6.30 -4.85 27.27
CA GLU A 588 -7.03 -5.81 28.10
C GLU A 588 -6.95 -7.24 27.56
N GLN A 589 -7.10 -7.42 26.25
CA GLN A 589 -7.00 -8.75 25.62
C GLN A 589 -5.58 -9.30 25.75
N ALA A 590 -4.55 -8.47 25.55
CA ALA A 590 -3.17 -8.86 25.74
C ALA A 590 -2.90 -9.34 27.17
N LYS A 591 -3.46 -8.65 28.17
CA LYS A 591 -3.39 -9.07 29.58
C LYS A 591 -4.11 -10.40 29.82
N LYS A 592 -5.30 -10.61 29.25
CA LYS A 592 -6.03 -11.89 29.33
C LYS A 592 -5.24 -13.04 28.73
N MET A 593 -4.52 -12.80 27.62
CA MET A 593 -3.63 -13.78 27.00
C MET A 593 -2.45 -14.13 27.92
N ASP A 594 -1.80 -13.13 28.52
CA ASP A 594 -0.66 -13.34 29.42
C ASP A 594 -1.07 -14.03 30.73
N ASP A 595 -2.25 -13.68 31.27
CA ASP A 595 -2.82 -14.29 32.47
C ASP A 595 -3.38 -15.72 32.21
N ALA A 596 -3.23 -16.27 31.00
CA ALA A 596 -3.78 -17.55 30.57
C ALA A 596 -5.31 -17.70 30.79
N LYS A 597 -6.05 -16.59 30.67
CA LYS A 597 -7.52 -16.54 30.82
C LYS A 597 -8.29 -16.82 29.53
N VAL A 598 -7.59 -17.03 28.42
CA VAL A 598 -8.19 -17.34 27.12
C VAL A 598 -8.23 -18.86 26.91
N PRO A 599 -9.39 -19.46 26.57
CA PRO A 599 -9.51 -20.89 26.33
C PRO A 599 -8.64 -21.40 25.18
N LEU A 600 -8.14 -22.64 25.26
CA LEU A 600 -7.23 -23.25 24.27
C LEU A 600 -7.86 -23.28 22.86
N GLU A 601 -9.18 -23.49 22.78
CA GLU A 601 -9.94 -23.59 21.53
C GLU A 601 -9.82 -22.32 20.69
N LYS A 602 -9.62 -21.17 21.36
CA LYS A 602 -9.48 -19.87 20.69
C LYS A 602 -8.12 -19.73 19.96
N PHE A 603 -7.14 -20.55 20.30
CA PHE A 603 -5.80 -20.55 19.69
C PHE A 603 -5.64 -21.54 18.54
N VAL A 604 -6.64 -22.38 18.30
CA VAL A 604 -6.58 -23.42 17.25
C VAL A 604 -6.59 -22.78 15.86
N ILE A 605 -5.64 -23.20 15.03
CA ILE A 605 -5.55 -22.85 13.61
C ILE A 605 -5.87 -24.10 12.80
N THR A 606 -6.73 -23.96 11.79
CA THR A 606 -7.18 -25.10 10.98
C THR A 606 -6.72 -24.95 9.53
N LYS A 607 -6.17 -26.03 8.96
CA LYS A 607 -5.77 -26.08 7.55
C LYS A 607 -6.09 -27.44 6.92
N GLY A 608 -6.63 -27.41 5.71
CA GLY A 608 -7.00 -28.62 4.95
C GLY A 608 -5.80 -29.29 4.29
N LEU A 609 -5.82 -30.62 4.24
CA LEU A 609 -4.88 -31.43 3.45
C LEU A 609 -5.40 -31.56 2.02
N THR A 610 -4.54 -31.33 1.03
CA THR A 610 -4.87 -31.50 -0.40
C THR A 610 -4.37 -32.83 -0.96
N LYS A 611 -3.43 -33.48 -0.26
CA LYS A 611 -2.81 -34.76 -0.62
C LYS A 611 -2.61 -35.61 0.63
N ASP A 612 -2.12 -36.83 0.47
CA ASP A 612 -1.71 -37.64 1.62
C ASP A 612 -0.56 -36.94 2.36
N PRO A 613 -0.54 -36.89 3.71
CA PRO A 613 0.52 -36.24 4.47
C PRO A 613 1.94 -36.67 4.10
N LYS A 614 2.14 -37.91 3.61
CA LYS A 614 3.45 -38.43 3.21
C LYS A 614 3.93 -37.92 1.85
N ASP A 615 3.01 -37.43 1.01
CA ASP A 615 3.29 -37.01 -0.36
C ASP A 615 3.66 -35.51 -0.46
N TYR A 616 3.75 -34.81 0.67
CA TYR A 616 4.13 -33.40 0.72
C TYR A 616 5.65 -33.24 0.61
N PRO A 617 6.18 -32.61 -0.46
CA PRO A 617 7.63 -32.45 -0.65
C PRO A 617 8.28 -31.55 0.41
N ASP A 618 7.49 -30.65 1.00
CA ASP A 618 7.91 -29.67 2.00
C ASP A 618 7.23 -29.91 3.37
N ALA A 619 6.87 -31.16 3.67
CA ALA A 619 6.16 -31.54 4.90
C ALA A 619 6.79 -30.96 6.18
N LYS A 620 8.13 -30.84 6.25
CA LYS A 620 8.86 -30.28 7.40
C LYS A 620 8.64 -28.78 7.62
N LYS A 621 8.16 -28.05 6.61
CA LYS A 621 7.87 -26.62 6.68
C LYS A 621 6.38 -26.35 6.96
N GLN A 622 5.52 -27.37 6.90
CA GLN A 622 4.07 -27.20 6.99
C GLN A 622 3.52 -27.71 8.34
N PRO A 623 2.99 -26.82 9.21
CA PRO A 623 2.49 -27.19 10.55
C PRO A 623 1.44 -28.30 10.57
N HIS A 624 0.34 -28.11 9.84
CA HIS A 624 -0.75 -29.08 9.70
C HIS A 624 -0.29 -30.44 9.15
N VAL A 625 0.71 -30.48 8.27
CA VAL A 625 1.27 -31.75 7.75
C VAL A 625 2.09 -32.46 8.83
N GLN A 626 2.93 -31.75 9.58
CA GLN A 626 3.67 -32.33 10.72
C GLN A 626 2.72 -32.89 11.79
N VAL A 627 1.64 -32.17 12.09
CA VAL A 627 0.62 -32.66 13.02
C VAL A 627 -0.11 -33.88 12.45
N ALA A 628 -0.47 -33.87 11.16
CA ALA A 628 -1.07 -35.03 10.50
C ALA A 628 -0.17 -36.28 10.53
N LEU A 629 1.13 -36.12 10.28
CA LEU A 629 2.12 -37.21 10.36
C LEU A 629 2.25 -37.76 11.79
N ARG A 630 2.21 -36.90 12.82
CA ARG A 630 2.15 -37.32 14.23
C ARG A 630 0.85 -38.04 14.58
N LEU A 631 -0.29 -37.63 14.03
CA LEU A 631 -1.55 -38.34 14.22
C LEU A 631 -1.50 -39.75 13.59
N LEU A 632 -0.92 -39.87 12.39
CA LEU A 632 -0.71 -41.16 11.72
C LEU A 632 0.23 -42.08 12.52
N SER A 633 1.33 -41.56 13.08
CA SER A 633 2.24 -42.37 13.90
C SER A 633 1.62 -42.85 15.21
N ARG A 634 0.60 -42.15 15.71
CA ARG A 634 -0.24 -42.56 16.86
C ARG A 634 -1.44 -43.44 16.47
N GLY A 635 -1.50 -43.92 15.23
CA GLY A 635 -2.55 -44.83 14.76
C GLY A 635 -3.90 -44.17 14.45
N LYS A 636 -3.98 -42.84 14.39
CA LYS A 636 -5.19 -42.13 13.93
C LYS A 636 -5.26 -42.13 12.41
N GLN A 637 -6.45 -42.28 11.83
CA GLN A 637 -6.64 -42.14 10.39
C GLN A 637 -6.67 -40.67 9.99
N VAL A 638 -5.89 -40.33 8.96
CA VAL A 638 -5.89 -39.01 8.32
C VAL A 638 -6.01 -39.19 6.81
N ARG A 639 -6.82 -38.37 6.13
CA ARG A 639 -7.07 -38.50 4.67
C ARG A 639 -6.94 -37.15 3.93
N PRO A 640 -6.63 -37.17 2.62
CA PRO A 640 -6.75 -35.97 1.78
C PRO A 640 -8.16 -35.37 1.87
N GLY A 641 -8.26 -34.04 1.88
CA GLY A 641 -9.49 -33.29 2.08
C GLY A 641 -9.87 -33.06 3.55
N GLN A 642 -9.22 -33.75 4.50
CA GLN A 642 -9.47 -33.54 5.92
C GLN A 642 -8.85 -32.24 6.43
N GLU A 643 -9.56 -31.57 7.35
CA GLU A 643 -9.06 -30.41 8.07
C GLU A 643 -8.26 -30.83 9.32
N ILE A 644 -7.09 -30.22 9.50
CA ILE A 644 -6.19 -30.49 10.63
C ILE A 644 -6.06 -29.23 11.48
N GLY A 645 -6.52 -29.31 12.72
CA GLY A 645 -6.35 -28.29 13.75
C GLY A 645 -5.01 -28.42 14.46
N TYR A 646 -4.32 -27.30 14.68
CA TYR A 646 -3.09 -27.25 15.45
C TYR A 646 -2.97 -25.96 16.28
N VAL A 647 -2.19 -26.03 17.34
CA VAL A 647 -1.73 -24.89 18.15
C VAL A 647 -0.22 -24.78 18.06
N VAL A 648 0.32 -23.60 18.37
CA VAL A 648 1.76 -23.34 18.31
C VAL A 648 2.31 -23.22 19.74
N CYS A 649 3.22 -24.13 20.08
CA CYS A 649 3.83 -24.18 21.40
C CYS A 649 5.19 -23.49 21.44
N ASP A 650 5.68 -23.22 22.64
CA ASP A 650 7.08 -22.88 22.87
C ASP A 650 7.99 -24.12 22.67
N SER A 651 9.25 -23.87 22.32
CA SER A 651 10.28 -24.90 22.35
C SER A 651 10.69 -25.08 23.82
N ALA A 652 10.37 -26.24 24.39
CA ALA A 652 10.63 -26.56 25.79
C ALA A 652 12.07 -26.18 26.21
N GLY A 653 12.20 -25.20 27.11
CA GLY A 653 13.39 -24.98 27.92
C GLY A 653 14.54 -24.14 27.35
N GLU A 654 14.52 -23.73 26.08
CA GLU A 654 15.57 -22.85 25.53
C GLU A 654 14.97 -21.53 25.07
N GLY A 655 15.44 -20.44 25.67
CA GLY A 655 15.13 -19.08 25.26
C GLY A 655 15.32 -18.93 23.74
N HIS A 656 14.50 -18.06 23.17
CA HIS A 656 14.27 -17.78 21.74
C HIS A 656 15.50 -17.82 20.80
N ASP A 657 16.10 -18.99 20.57
CA ASP A 657 17.03 -19.24 19.48
C ASP A 657 16.18 -19.47 18.23
N GLY A 658 16.07 -18.47 17.35
CA GLY A 658 15.22 -18.47 16.15
C GLY A 658 15.56 -19.51 15.07
N LYS A 659 16.00 -20.72 15.44
CA LYS A 659 16.43 -21.82 14.56
C LYS A 659 15.38 -22.93 14.37
N SER A 660 14.45 -23.17 15.32
CA SER A 660 13.42 -24.21 15.12
C SER A 660 12.31 -23.73 14.16
N LEU A 661 11.91 -24.60 13.23
CA LEU A 661 10.87 -24.31 12.25
C LEU A 661 9.49 -24.29 12.91
N LEU A 662 8.61 -23.35 12.52
CA LEU A 662 7.24 -23.23 13.03
C LEU A 662 6.48 -24.58 13.06
N ALA A 663 6.69 -25.41 12.02
CA ALA A 663 6.02 -26.70 11.90
C ALA A 663 6.46 -27.72 12.97
N GLU A 664 7.68 -27.61 13.49
CA GLU A 664 8.20 -28.45 14.57
C GLU A 664 7.56 -28.12 15.90
N ARG A 665 7.12 -26.88 16.08
CA ARG A 665 6.45 -26.38 17.29
C ARG A 665 4.93 -26.53 17.27
N ALA A 666 4.36 -26.89 16.13
CA ALA A 666 2.92 -27.11 16.01
C ALA A 666 2.50 -28.41 16.72
N ARG A 667 1.39 -28.40 17.45
CA ARG A 667 0.85 -29.57 18.16
C ARG A 667 -0.64 -29.67 17.92
N HIS A 668 -1.19 -30.88 17.88
CA HIS A 668 -2.64 -31.06 17.94
C HIS A 668 -3.16 -30.60 19.32
N PRO A 669 -4.35 -29.97 19.43
CA PRO A 669 -4.87 -29.51 20.73
C PRO A 669 -4.92 -30.61 21.80
N HIS A 670 -5.32 -31.83 21.43
CA HIS A 670 -5.32 -32.98 22.34
C HIS A 670 -3.91 -33.37 22.85
N GLU A 671 -2.83 -33.03 22.15
CA GLU A 671 -1.46 -33.26 22.66
C GLU A 671 -1.15 -32.35 23.86
N MET A 672 -1.74 -31.15 23.92
CA MET A 672 -1.60 -30.24 25.06
C MET A 672 -2.30 -30.77 26.32
N GLU A 673 -3.40 -31.49 26.16
CA GLU A 673 -4.14 -32.10 27.27
C GLU A 673 -3.35 -33.26 27.90
N LEU A 674 -2.55 -33.95 27.08
CA LEU A 674 -1.79 -35.13 27.49
C LEU A 674 -0.40 -34.77 28.03
N ASP A 675 0.20 -33.67 27.58
CA ASP A 675 1.56 -33.26 27.97
C ASP A 675 1.53 -31.91 28.73
N PRO A 676 1.63 -31.94 30.08
CA PRO A 676 1.59 -30.73 30.89
C PRO A 676 2.85 -29.87 30.77
N THR A 677 3.89 -30.28 30.03
CA THR A 677 5.09 -29.47 29.78
C THR A 677 4.91 -28.50 28.62
N LEU A 678 3.97 -28.77 27.71
CA LEU A 678 3.71 -27.90 26.57
C LEU A 678 3.01 -26.61 27.02
N ARG A 679 3.50 -25.47 26.51
CA ARG A 679 2.87 -24.16 26.70
C ARG A 679 2.66 -23.49 25.35
N LEU A 680 1.62 -22.68 25.25
CA LEU A 680 1.37 -21.88 24.04
C LEU A 680 2.42 -20.77 23.93
N ASP A 681 2.93 -20.53 22.72
CA ASP A 681 3.80 -19.39 22.48
C ASP A 681 2.96 -18.11 22.31
N MET A 682 2.63 -17.47 23.44
CA MET A 682 1.82 -16.24 23.47
C MET A 682 2.47 -15.10 22.69
N ALA A 683 3.80 -14.98 22.71
CA ALA A 683 4.51 -13.95 21.96
C ALA A 683 4.34 -14.14 20.46
N TRP A 684 4.40 -15.39 19.98
CA TRP A 684 4.12 -15.75 18.61
C TRP A 684 2.66 -15.46 18.23
N TYR A 685 1.68 -15.83 19.05
CA TYR A 685 0.26 -15.53 18.76
C TYR A 685 0.00 -14.02 18.69
N LYS A 686 0.50 -13.24 19.65
CA LYS A 686 0.37 -11.77 19.64
C LYS A 686 1.01 -11.17 18.38
N LYS A 687 2.21 -11.61 18.02
CA LYS A 687 3.00 -11.05 16.90
C LYS A 687 2.57 -11.53 15.51
N GLN A 688 2.18 -12.79 15.37
CA GLN A 688 1.98 -13.47 14.08
C GLN A 688 0.51 -13.79 13.79
N GLN A 689 -0.37 -13.71 14.79
CA GLN A 689 -1.82 -13.93 14.61
C GLN A 689 -2.61 -12.64 14.85
N VAL A 690 -2.48 -12.02 16.02
CA VAL A 690 -3.31 -10.84 16.37
C VAL A 690 -2.81 -9.57 15.68
N HIS A 691 -1.55 -9.19 15.91
CA HIS A 691 -0.99 -7.93 15.40
C HIS A 691 -1.18 -7.72 13.89
N PRO A 692 -0.90 -8.70 13.00
CA PRO A 692 -1.00 -8.48 11.56
C PRO A 692 -2.44 -8.24 11.08
N ILE A 693 -3.44 -8.87 11.70
CA ILE A 693 -4.86 -8.63 11.36
C ILE A 693 -5.24 -7.21 11.75
N ILE A 694 -4.99 -6.83 13.00
CA ILE A 694 -5.40 -5.53 13.54
C ILE A 694 -4.65 -4.39 12.85
N ALA A 695 -3.34 -4.53 12.62
CA ALA A 695 -2.54 -3.54 11.91
C ALA A 695 -2.99 -3.34 10.47
N ARG A 696 -3.46 -4.39 9.79
CA ARG A 696 -4.03 -4.26 8.44
C ARG A 696 -5.40 -3.57 8.46
N ILE A 697 -6.26 -3.91 9.43
CA ILE A 697 -7.57 -3.28 9.61
C ILE A 697 -7.42 -1.77 9.85
N LEU A 698 -6.54 -1.40 10.77
CA LEU A 698 -6.35 -0.01 11.19
C LEU A 698 -5.35 0.76 10.32
N GLY A 699 -4.72 0.13 9.33
CA GLY A 699 -3.74 0.78 8.46
C GLY A 699 -4.32 1.88 7.56
N VAL A 700 -5.65 1.93 7.43
CA VAL A 700 -6.40 2.95 6.69
C VAL A 700 -7.16 3.92 7.60
N VAL A 701 -6.97 3.81 8.92
CA VAL A 701 -7.64 4.64 9.93
C VAL A 701 -6.61 5.55 10.59
N GLU A 702 -6.88 6.85 10.58
CA GLU A 702 -6.03 7.85 11.21
C GLU A 702 -6.08 7.76 12.75
N GLY A 703 -5.06 8.29 13.43
CA GLY A 703 -4.98 8.31 14.90
C GLY A 703 -4.35 7.06 15.54
N THR A 704 -3.88 6.08 14.75
CA THR A 704 -3.11 4.95 15.27
C THR A 704 -2.00 4.52 14.31
N SER A 705 -1.14 3.60 14.76
CA SER A 705 -0.04 3.06 13.96
C SER A 705 0.22 1.59 14.30
N PRO A 706 0.83 0.81 13.37
CA PRO A 706 1.24 -0.56 13.66
C PRO A 706 2.13 -0.68 14.91
N SER A 707 2.96 0.33 15.18
CA SER A 707 3.80 0.40 16.38
C SER A 707 2.95 0.56 17.65
N ARG A 708 1.97 1.47 17.62
CA ARG A 708 1.04 1.68 18.75
C ARG A 708 0.23 0.42 19.06
N ILE A 709 -0.24 -0.28 18.02
CA ILE A 709 -0.96 -1.56 18.17
C ILE A 709 -0.06 -2.62 18.82
N ALA A 710 1.22 -2.68 18.44
CA ALA A 710 2.18 -3.59 19.05
C ALA A 710 2.40 -3.29 20.54
N GLU A 711 2.50 -2.01 20.91
CA GLU A 711 2.60 -1.56 22.31
C GLU A 711 1.38 -2.00 23.12
N CYS A 712 0.16 -1.77 22.61
CA CYS A 712 -1.07 -2.22 23.27
C CYS A 712 -1.09 -3.75 23.47
N LEU A 713 -0.50 -4.51 22.55
CA LEU A 713 -0.39 -5.97 22.68
C LEU A 713 0.72 -6.43 23.66
N GLY A 714 1.45 -5.51 24.28
CA GLY A 714 2.60 -5.82 25.14
C GLY A 714 3.79 -6.37 24.36
N LEU A 715 3.82 -6.20 23.04
CA LEU A 715 4.93 -6.59 22.21
C LEU A 715 6.04 -5.54 22.34
N LYS A 716 7.10 -5.90 23.06
CA LYS A 716 8.38 -5.16 23.10
C LYS A 716 8.73 -4.70 21.68
N HIS A 717 8.75 -3.37 21.44
CA HIS A 717 8.88 -2.73 20.12
C HIS A 717 9.16 -3.74 19.00
N VAL A 718 8.08 -4.23 18.37
CA VAL A 718 8.21 -4.76 17.02
C VAL A 718 8.50 -3.54 16.18
N ALA A 719 9.76 -3.14 16.16
CA ALA A 719 10.27 -2.41 15.04
C ALA A 719 9.76 -3.17 13.80
N SER A 720 9.16 -2.43 12.85
CA SER A 720 9.36 -2.78 11.44
C SER A 720 10.87 -3.04 11.22
N ARG A 721 11.32 -3.64 10.12
CA ARG A 721 12.75 -3.98 9.90
C ARG A 721 13.68 -2.74 9.82
N ALA A 722 13.72 -1.94 10.88
CA ALA A 722 13.87 -0.50 10.85
C ALA A 722 14.46 0.06 12.15
N PHE A 723 14.41 -0.69 13.26
CA PHE A 723 14.95 -0.27 14.55
C PHE A 723 15.55 -1.47 15.27
N ARG A 724 16.73 -1.93 14.80
CA ARG A 724 17.59 -2.87 15.55
C ARG A 724 18.69 -2.18 16.37
N GLY A 725 18.84 -0.86 16.27
CA GLY A 725 19.99 -0.13 16.86
C GLY A 725 19.92 0.19 18.35
N MET A 726 18.77 0.14 19.03
CA MET A 726 18.64 0.77 20.37
C MET A 726 18.52 -0.21 21.56
N ARG A 727 18.71 -1.52 21.34
CA ARG A 727 18.71 -2.51 22.45
C ARG A 727 20.09 -2.90 22.98
N ALA A 728 21.16 -2.45 22.33
CA ALA A 728 22.50 -2.52 22.91
C ALA A 728 22.71 -1.47 24.02
N PHE A 729 21.83 -0.46 24.15
CA PHE A 729 22.10 0.71 25.01
C PHE A 729 21.65 0.56 26.48
N LEU A 730 20.83 -0.44 26.84
CA LEU A 730 20.45 -0.68 28.26
C LEU A 730 21.04 -1.95 28.87
N ALA A 731 21.81 -2.73 28.09
CA ALA A 731 22.59 -3.86 28.59
C ALA A 731 24.11 -3.60 28.62
N CYS A 732 24.58 -2.46 28.09
CA CYS A 732 26.01 -2.13 28.01
C CYS A 732 26.50 -1.16 29.11
N GLU A 733 25.65 -0.75 30.07
CA GLU A 733 26.12 -0.05 31.28
C GLU A 733 26.45 -1.00 32.45
N ALA A 734 26.17 -2.31 32.33
CA ALA A 734 26.48 -3.28 33.39
C ALA A 734 27.73 -4.14 33.13
N VAL A 735 28.40 -4.01 31.97
CA VAL A 735 29.53 -4.90 31.59
C VAL A 735 30.84 -4.17 31.28
N CYS A 736 30.88 -2.83 31.30
CA CYS A 736 32.11 -2.06 31.15
C CYS A 736 32.46 -1.25 32.41
N LEU A 737 32.69 -1.93 33.54
CA LEU A 737 33.32 -1.36 34.74
C LEU A 737 34.51 -2.19 35.24
N GLY A 738 35.34 -2.66 34.31
CA GLY A 738 36.65 -3.22 34.60
C GLY A 738 37.75 -2.23 34.22
N GLY A 739 37.88 -1.09 34.92
CA GLY A 739 39.02 -0.20 34.66
C GLY A 739 38.94 1.28 35.09
N MET A 740 37.96 1.71 35.90
CA MET A 740 37.95 3.10 36.41
C MET A 740 38.36 3.19 37.88
N ASP A 741 39.12 4.24 38.18
CA ASP A 741 39.54 4.69 39.51
C ASP A 741 38.32 4.84 40.45
N PRO A 742 38.32 4.18 41.63
CA PRO A 742 37.23 4.22 42.61
C PRO A 742 36.82 5.64 43.06
N SER A 743 37.71 6.62 42.96
CA SER A 743 37.42 8.01 43.35
C SER A 743 36.47 8.73 42.38
N ILE A 744 36.48 8.36 41.09
CA ILE A 744 35.64 8.97 40.05
C ILE A 744 34.20 8.42 40.12
N TYR A 745 34.06 7.12 40.41
CA TYR A 745 32.75 6.47 40.60
C TYR A 745 31.98 7.04 41.80
N ALA A 746 32.68 7.32 42.91
CA ALA A 746 32.08 7.95 44.08
C ALA A 746 31.62 9.40 43.82
N GLN A 747 32.33 10.16 42.99
CA GLN A 747 31.93 11.52 42.62
C GLN A 747 30.74 11.52 41.64
N ALA A 748 30.68 10.57 40.70
CA ALA A 748 29.56 10.41 39.78
C ALA A 748 28.27 9.97 40.50
N CYS A 749 28.35 8.99 41.41
CA CYS A 749 27.22 8.58 42.24
C CYS A 749 26.72 9.73 43.13
N ASN A 750 27.61 10.54 43.71
CA ASN A 750 27.22 11.71 44.52
C ASN A 750 26.63 12.88 43.71
N ARG A 751 26.91 12.99 42.41
CA ARG A 751 26.24 13.95 41.51
C ARG A 751 24.87 13.45 41.07
N LEU A 752 24.76 12.15 40.74
CA LEU A 752 23.50 11.54 40.35
C LEU A 752 22.50 11.53 41.53
N ASN A 753 22.97 11.24 42.75
CA ASN A 753 22.10 11.28 43.94
C ASN A 753 21.61 12.70 44.26
N ARG A 754 22.45 13.74 44.06
CA ARG A 754 22.04 15.14 44.19
C ARG A 754 21.05 15.58 43.11
N PHE A 755 21.18 15.07 41.89
CA PHE A 755 20.26 15.33 40.79
C PHE A 755 18.91 14.63 40.96
N LEU A 756 18.91 13.40 41.49
CA LEU A 756 17.69 12.66 41.80
C LEU A 756 16.97 13.25 43.03
N GLN A 757 17.71 13.73 44.04
CA GLN A 757 17.12 14.44 45.17
C GLN A 757 16.50 15.80 44.76
N SER A 758 17.10 16.53 43.82
CA SER A 758 16.52 17.79 43.33
C SER A 758 15.26 17.57 42.47
N LYS A 759 15.20 16.46 41.69
CA LYS A 759 13.98 16.07 40.97
C LYS A 759 12.88 15.51 41.86
N ALA A 760 13.23 14.76 42.92
CA ALA A 760 12.27 14.28 43.91
C ALA A 760 11.61 15.42 44.70
N ALA A 761 12.36 16.49 45.00
CA ALA A 761 11.82 17.70 45.64
C ALA A 761 10.80 18.44 44.75
N ASN A 762 11.02 18.47 43.43
CA ASN A 762 10.08 19.09 42.48
C ASN A 762 8.80 18.27 42.27
N ILE A 763 8.87 16.94 42.38
CA ILE A 763 7.70 16.05 42.29
C ILE A 763 6.89 16.11 43.59
N ALA A 764 7.54 16.19 44.76
CA ALA A 764 6.85 16.35 46.05
C ALA A 764 6.12 17.70 46.16
N ALA A 765 6.70 18.80 45.64
CA ALA A 765 6.05 20.11 45.62
C ALA A 765 4.79 20.15 44.74
N HIS A 766 4.75 19.38 43.64
CA HIS A 766 3.61 19.34 42.74
C HIS A 766 2.46 18.44 43.25
N VAL A 767 2.77 17.43 44.07
CA VAL A 767 1.77 16.54 44.69
C VAL A 767 1.17 17.14 45.96
N ILE A 768 1.92 17.95 46.72
CA ILE A 768 1.41 18.61 47.95
C ILE A 768 0.59 19.87 47.61
N GLY A 769 0.89 20.57 46.50
CA GLY A 769 0.16 21.78 46.08
C GLY A 769 -1.28 21.53 45.57
N LYS A 770 -1.63 20.30 45.17
CA LYS A 770 -3.00 19.93 44.73
C LYS A 770 -3.88 19.35 45.83
N ALA A 771 -3.35 19.14 47.03
CA ALA A 771 -4.11 18.60 48.17
C ALA A 771 -4.72 19.67 49.09
N PHE A 772 -4.43 20.97 48.88
CA PHE A 772 -4.84 22.07 49.78
C PHE A 772 -5.67 23.21 49.15
N SER A 773 -6.18 23.06 47.92
CA SER A 773 -7.05 24.08 47.29
C SER A 773 -8.52 23.66 47.11
N GLY A 774 -8.97 22.62 47.83
CA GLY A 774 -10.33 22.08 47.76
C GLY A 774 -11.14 22.20 49.05
N SER A 775 -11.04 23.31 49.78
CA SER A 775 -12.00 23.68 50.83
C SER A 775 -11.88 25.17 51.21
N ALA A 776 -12.49 26.06 50.44
CA ALA A 776 -13.00 27.34 50.91
C ALA A 776 -13.87 27.98 49.81
N THR A 777 -15.10 28.30 50.20
CA THR A 777 -16.20 29.02 49.51
C THR A 777 -16.83 28.34 48.30
#